data_AF-A0AA97ALC0-F1
#
_entry.id   AF-A0AA97ALC0-F1
#
_cell.length_a   1.000
_cell.length_b   1.000
_cell.length_c   1.000
_cell.angle_alpha   90.00
_cell.angle_beta   90.00
_cell.angle_gamma   90.00
#
_symmetry.space_group_name_H-M   'P 1'
#
loop_
_entity.id
_entity.type
_entity.pdbx_description
1 polymer ?
#
loop_
_entity_poly.entity_id
_entity_poly.type
_entity_poly.pdbx_seq_one_letter_code
_entity_poly.pdbx_strand_id
1 'polypeptide(L)'
;MDSSSSQASVPNFNDQPALPGIRSPLPPIQPGVAQTGGDFDPRRFLQMLQRRMVVVAGVAGIAMVFMIRSALNQPLIYQSGFRLLVEPINADNSLSNLTEDGGSQSGQRNLDYDTQLQVLRSPDLMVKIAEQVEAVYPGTGYQFSPANLSVSRLGETKILEVKYQDDDPAEVKAVLDQVAQVYLRYSLSERQTNLRQGIQFIENQLPPLQERVNALQDELQAFRQRYNFIDPETQTDQVSQKTSSLEQKRQEVEQSLAQARFNFSVLQEESGSAAALNESSTYQGLIGQLQQIEAEIATELTRFQPQSLTIRVLQEKRQNLLPLLRQEAARSLGGKLAGAAIEIRALEIQQAAIIAAQNQVAVQAQQLPILSRNYNDLQRELEIANESLNRFQTARETLQIQAAQTEIPWQVVQTPALPNAPISSDTNRALLMGVLISAGLGVGAAFLLEKVDSSFHTAADLKQQTRLPVLGVLPLCKSLQDTSQSWYTRILQQVIKKRTKRKSSRRRLASTQALQLDSVSVSVSFTEALRVFHTNLRLLDSGHPLHSVVITSALPGEGKSTIAFHLAQTARTMGQRVLLVDTDLRQPQLQQWFNLEEQKGLSDVLVENLPLKEALAQPFPDATFFLLTAGNVPVDPTQLLGSTKMKRLMAQLNQTFDLVIYDAPPLLGLADASLIATQTDGILLVVRLDKTDKTAVQQAVENLAVFQKSTIGLIANGLRYNDTNPEELE
;
A
#
# COMPACT_ATOMS: atom_id res chain seq x y z
N MET A 1 41.04 57.51 30.67
CA MET A 1 39.63 57.29 31.06
C MET A 1 39.63 56.22 32.14
N ASP A 2 40.29 56.46 33.28
CA ASP A 2 39.97 57.51 34.27
C ASP A 2 38.49 57.48 34.61
N SER A 3 38.12 56.96 35.77
CA SER A 3 38.16 57.79 36.98
C SER A 3 37.49 57.06 38.14
N SER A 4 38.33 56.73 39.10
CA SER A 4 38.04 56.64 40.52
C SER A 4 37.46 57.96 41.06
N SER A 5 36.43 57.89 41.90
CA SER A 5 36.15 58.84 43.00
C SER A 5 35.11 58.16 43.91
N SER A 6 35.42 57.69 45.10
CA SER A 6 35.97 58.32 46.32
C SER A 6 34.91 59.03 47.17
N GLN A 7 35.08 58.81 48.48
CA GLN A 7 34.50 59.49 49.66
C GLN A 7 33.13 59.01 50.14
N ALA A 8 32.81 58.97 51.43
CA ALA A 8 33.56 58.85 52.67
C ALA A 8 32.49 58.69 53.78
N SER A 9 32.72 57.75 54.71
CA SER A 9 32.61 57.86 56.18
C SER A 9 32.15 59.24 56.72
N VAL A 10 31.27 59.45 57.73
CA VAL A 10 31.02 58.87 59.09
C VAL A 10 29.73 59.57 59.66
N PRO A 11 29.31 59.39 60.94
CA PRO A 11 28.58 58.31 61.62
C PRO A 11 27.10 58.68 61.95
N ASN A 12 26.30 57.73 62.45
CA ASN A 12 25.54 58.05 63.66
C ASN A 12 25.30 56.84 64.57
N PHE A 13 25.52 57.09 65.85
CA PHE A 13 25.29 56.23 66.99
C PHE A 13 23.83 55.77 67.07
N ASN A 14 23.61 54.48 67.28
CA ASN A 14 22.68 54.06 68.31
C ASN A 14 23.11 52.70 68.88
N ASP A 15 23.55 52.77 70.13
CA ASP A 15 23.96 51.65 70.97
C ASP A 15 22.83 50.64 71.20
N GLN A 16 23.13 49.36 70.99
CA GLN A 16 23.04 48.25 71.95
C GLN A 16 22.65 46.91 71.28
N PRO A 17 23.26 45.78 71.70
CA PRO A 17 23.03 44.46 71.12
C PRO A 17 21.84 43.75 71.78
N ALA A 18 20.94 43.20 70.97
CA ALA A 18 19.91 42.26 71.41
C ALA A 18 20.31 40.82 71.02
N LEU A 19 20.60 40.04 72.07
CA LEU A 19 20.43 38.60 72.37
C LEU A 19 20.16 37.54 71.26
N PRO A 20 20.56 36.27 71.51
CA PRO A 20 20.65 35.21 70.51
C PRO A 20 19.36 34.40 70.33
N GLY A 21 19.23 33.77 69.15
CA GLY A 21 18.61 32.45 68.99
C GLY A 21 17.09 32.40 68.77
N ILE A 22 16.64 32.70 67.54
CA ILE A 22 15.33 32.25 67.04
C ILE A 22 15.56 31.51 65.72
N ARG A 23 15.16 30.24 65.70
CA ARG A 23 15.20 29.34 64.54
C ARG A 23 14.39 29.94 63.39
N SER A 24 14.98 29.99 62.19
CA SER A 24 14.31 30.37 60.96
C SER A 24 13.25 29.32 60.58
N PRO A 25 12.08 29.74 60.06
CA PRO A 25 11.06 28.82 59.56
C PRO A 25 11.48 28.23 58.21
N LEU A 26 11.04 26.99 57.94
CA LEU A 26 11.14 26.32 56.64
C LEU A 26 10.54 27.21 55.52
N PRO A 27 11.05 27.13 54.29
CA PRO A 27 10.52 27.92 53.18
C PRO A 27 9.08 27.48 52.83
N PRO A 28 8.25 28.39 52.29
CA PRO A 28 6.87 28.10 51.95
C PRO A 28 6.77 27.05 50.84
N ILE A 29 5.79 26.15 50.98
CA ILE A 29 5.41 25.15 49.99
C ILE A 29 4.87 25.87 48.75
N GLN A 30 5.64 25.90 47.67
CA GLN A 30 5.12 26.25 46.36
C GLN A 30 4.35 25.04 45.79
N PRO A 31 3.17 25.23 45.17
CA PRO A 31 2.51 24.17 44.42
C PRO A 31 3.37 23.86 43.19
N GLY A 32 4.13 22.77 43.27
CA GLY A 32 4.88 22.24 42.15
C GLY A 32 3.91 21.84 41.04
N VAL A 33 4.00 22.54 39.92
CA VAL A 33 3.35 22.19 38.65
C VAL A 33 3.62 20.71 38.37
N ALA A 34 2.56 19.93 38.26
CA ALA A 34 2.62 18.54 37.87
C ALA A 34 3.22 18.43 36.46
N GLN A 35 4.51 18.15 36.37
CA GLN A 35 5.10 17.62 35.15
C GLN A 35 4.68 16.16 35.04
N THR A 36 3.54 15.93 34.40
CA THR A 36 3.17 14.62 33.84
C THR A 36 4.05 14.32 32.63
N GLY A 37 5.34 14.07 32.88
CA GLY A 37 6.24 13.39 31.97
C GLY A 37 6.43 11.97 32.50
N GLY A 38 5.64 11.03 31.99
CA GLY A 38 5.76 9.63 32.39
C GLY A 38 7.01 9.01 31.77
N ASP A 39 8.15 9.11 32.46
CA ASP A 39 9.30 8.27 32.16
C ASP A 39 8.88 6.81 32.39
N PHE A 40 8.86 6.04 31.30
CA PHE A 40 8.57 4.62 31.34
C PHE A 40 9.73 3.92 32.05
N ASP A 41 9.54 3.57 33.32
CA ASP A 41 10.52 2.83 34.10
C ASP A 41 10.29 1.31 33.88
N PRO A 42 11.15 0.62 33.11
CA PRO A 42 10.93 -0.77 32.71
C PRO A 42 10.89 -1.73 33.91
N ARG A 43 11.54 -1.37 35.02
CA ARG A 43 11.54 -2.18 36.25
C ARG A 43 10.16 -2.16 36.92
N ARG A 44 9.51 -1.00 36.97
CA ARG A 44 8.15 -0.84 37.53
C ARG A 44 7.11 -1.56 36.67
N PHE A 45 7.27 -1.49 35.34
CA PHE A 45 6.41 -2.22 34.42
C PHE A 45 6.49 -3.74 34.63
N LEU A 46 7.69 -4.28 34.83
CA LEU A 46 7.89 -5.71 35.07
C LEU A 46 7.28 -6.18 36.40
N GLN A 47 7.43 -5.38 37.46
CA GLN A 47 6.83 -5.66 38.78
C GLN A 47 5.30 -5.61 38.74
N MET A 48 4.72 -4.64 38.00
CA MET A 48 3.27 -4.57 37.79
C MET A 48 2.76 -5.82 37.07
N LEU A 49 3.46 -6.25 36.01
CA LEU A 49 3.10 -7.45 35.28
C LEU A 49 3.11 -8.68 36.19
N GLN A 50 4.16 -8.86 37.00
CA GLN A 50 4.29 -9.97 37.96
C GLN A 50 3.12 -10.04 38.96
N ARG A 51 2.69 -8.89 39.50
CA ARG A 51 1.59 -8.83 40.48
C ARG A 51 0.22 -9.13 39.88
N ARG A 52 0.02 -8.75 38.62
CA ARG A 52 -1.26 -8.89 37.92
C ARG A 52 -1.25 -10.04 36.90
N MET A 53 -0.25 -10.94 36.93
CA MET A 53 -0.12 -12.05 35.97
C MET A 53 -1.38 -12.88 35.81
N VAL A 54 -2.12 -13.12 36.90
CA VAL A 54 -3.38 -13.88 36.86
C VAL A 54 -4.45 -13.15 36.03
N VAL A 55 -4.52 -11.83 36.13
CA VAL A 55 -5.45 -11.01 35.34
C VAL A 55 -5.03 -10.97 33.87
N VAL A 56 -3.73 -10.76 33.62
CA VAL A 56 -3.17 -10.79 32.26
C VAL A 56 -3.51 -12.11 31.58
N ALA A 57 -3.25 -13.23 32.26
CA ALA A 57 -3.54 -14.57 31.75
C ALA A 57 -5.04 -14.81 31.54
N GLY A 58 -5.90 -14.35 32.46
CA GLY A 58 -7.36 -14.50 32.35
C GLY A 58 -7.95 -13.72 31.16
N VAL A 59 -7.61 -12.44 31.03
CA VAL A 59 -8.11 -11.58 29.94
C VAL A 59 -7.54 -12.02 28.59
N ALA A 60 -6.24 -12.33 28.53
CA ALA A 60 -5.63 -12.85 27.32
C ALA A 60 -6.25 -14.20 26.91
N GLY A 61 -6.52 -15.10 27.86
CA GLY A 61 -7.17 -16.39 27.59
C GLY A 61 -8.57 -16.24 26.97
N ILE A 62 -9.41 -15.37 27.53
CA ILE A 62 -10.76 -15.11 27.00
C ILE A 62 -10.69 -14.51 25.59
N ALA A 63 -9.82 -13.51 25.38
CA ALA A 63 -9.63 -12.89 24.07
C ALA A 63 -9.08 -13.90 23.04
N MET A 64 -8.18 -14.78 23.45
CA MET A 64 -7.61 -15.82 22.59
C MET A 64 -8.67 -16.84 22.15
N VAL A 65 -9.54 -17.29 23.06
CA VAL A 65 -10.66 -18.20 22.72
C VAL A 65 -11.60 -17.55 21.69
N PHE A 66 -11.91 -16.26 21.85
CA PHE A 66 -12.70 -15.52 20.87
C PHE A 66 -12.01 -15.45 19.50
N MET A 67 -10.71 -15.14 19.46
CA MET A 67 -9.95 -15.07 18.21
C MET A 67 -9.84 -16.42 17.51
N ILE A 68 -9.63 -17.51 18.25
CA ILE A 68 -9.62 -18.88 17.70
C ILE A 68 -10.98 -19.21 17.09
N ARG A 69 -12.09 -18.92 17.79
CA ARG A 69 -13.44 -19.15 17.28
C ARG A 69 -13.71 -18.31 16.03
N SER A 70 -13.28 -17.05 16.01
CA SER A 70 -13.43 -16.18 14.85
C SER A 70 -12.60 -16.66 13.66
N ALA A 71 -11.38 -17.15 13.88
CA ALA A 71 -10.52 -17.66 12.82
C ALA A 71 -11.04 -18.98 12.22
N LEU A 72 -11.63 -19.86 13.06
CA LEU A 72 -12.21 -21.13 12.61
C LEU A 72 -13.55 -20.96 11.85
N ASN A 73 -14.25 -19.85 12.06
CA ASN A 73 -15.55 -19.57 11.43
C ASN A 73 -15.45 -18.72 10.15
N GLN A 74 -14.26 -18.44 9.61
CA GLN A 74 -14.13 -17.73 8.35
C GLN A 74 -14.43 -18.66 7.17
N PRO A 75 -15.21 -18.22 6.16
CA PRO A 75 -15.49 -19.03 4.98
C PRO A 75 -14.20 -19.32 4.20
N LEU A 76 -14.08 -20.55 3.72
CA LEU A 76 -12.95 -21.02 2.92
C LEU A 76 -13.20 -20.61 1.47
N ILE A 77 -12.50 -19.59 1.00
CA ILE A 77 -12.60 -19.11 -0.39
C ILE A 77 -11.51 -19.80 -1.19
N TYR A 78 -11.90 -20.48 -2.26
CA TYR A 78 -11.01 -21.16 -3.19
C TYR A 78 -10.85 -20.32 -4.46
N GLN A 79 -9.65 -20.33 -5.04
CA GLN A 79 -9.38 -19.64 -6.30
C GLN A 79 -8.68 -20.58 -7.27
N SER A 80 -9.17 -20.61 -8.51
CA SER A 80 -8.47 -21.25 -9.62
C SER A 80 -8.49 -20.34 -10.84
N GLY A 81 -7.79 -20.74 -11.90
CA GLY A 81 -7.77 -20.02 -13.15
C GLY A 81 -7.26 -20.85 -14.31
N PHE A 82 -7.50 -20.35 -15.51
CA PHE A 82 -6.98 -20.91 -16.75
C PHE A 82 -6.30 -19.82 -17.58
N ARG A 83 -5.49 -20.25 -18.54
CA ARG A 83 -4.76 -19.35 -19.43
C ARG A 83 -5.15 -19.59 -20.86
N LEU A 84 -5.43 -18.50 -21.57
CA LEU A 84 -5.92 -18.49 -22.93
C LEU A 84 -4.93 -17.75 -23.81
N LEU A 85 -4.42 -18.41 -24.85
CA LEU A 85 -3.67 -17.78 -25.91
C LEU A 85 -4.67 -17.13 -26.86
N VAL A 86 -4.62 -15.80 -26.94
CA VAL A 86 -5.48 -14.98 -27.79
C VAL A 86 -4.66 -14.55 -29.00
N GLU A 87 -4.94 -15.14 -30.14
CA GLU A 87 -4.45 -14.62 -31.41
C GLU A 87 -5.36 -13.49 -31.89
N PRO A 88 -4.81 -12.42 -32.49
CA PRO A 88 -5.62 -11.40 -33.14
C PRO A 88 -6.52 -12.08 -34.17
N ILE A 89 -7.81 -11.79 -34.13
CA ILE A 89 -8.71 -12.03 -35.26
C ILE A 89 -8.46 -10.92 -36.29
N ASN A 90 -7.20 -10.74 -36.67
CA ASN A 90 -6.92 -10.04 -37.91
C ASN A 90 -7.13 -11.14 -38.95
N ALA A 91 -8.18 -11.01 -39.76
CA ALA A 91 -8.11 -11.61 -41.08
C ALA A 91 -6.71 -11.29 -41.59
N ASP A 92 -5.90 -12.29 -41.91
CA ASP A 92 -4.59 -12.10 -42.52
C ASP A 92 -4.68 -10.93 -43.49
N ASN A 93 -3.62 -10.12 -43.59
CA ASN A 93 -3.51 -8.86 -44.33
C ASN A 93 -4.27 -8.72 -45.69
N SER A 94 -4.90 -9.75 -46.25
CA SER A 94 -5.94 -9.74 -47.28
C SER A 94 -6.78 -8.46 -47.38
N LEU A 95 -7.58 -8.09 -46.36
CA LEU A 95 -8.45 -6.89 -46.45
C LEU A 95 -7.65 -5.58 -46.41
N SER A 96 -6.58 -5.50 -45.62
CA SER A 96 -5.69 -4.33 -45.62
C SER A 96 -4.96 -4.16 -46.95
N ASN A 97 -4.56 -5.27 -47.58
CA ASN A 97 -3.90 -5.32 -48.88
C ASN A 97 -4.83 -4.90 -50.03
N LEU A 98 -6.16 -4.94 -49.85
CA LEU A 98 -7.13 -4.41 -50.81
C LEU A 98 -7.24 -2.88 -50.74
N THR A 99 -6.81 -2.27 -49.64
CA THR A 99 -6.88 -0.83 -49.38
C THR A 99 -5.53 -0.12 -49.33
N GLU A 100 -4.42 -0.86 -49.46
CA GLU A 100 -3.07 -0.28 -49.57
C GLU A 100 -2.90 0.36 -50.94
N ASP A 101 -3.39 1.60 -51.03
CA ASP A 101 -2.88 2.60 -51.96
C ASP A 101 -1.53 3.10 -51.42
N GLY A 102 -0.54 3.23 -52.30
CA GLY A 102 0.87 3.38 -51.95
C GLY A 102 1.14 4.52 -50.95
N GLY A 103 1.34 4.18 -49.68
CA GLY A 103 1.61 5.13 -48.62
C GLY A 103 2.02 4.43 -47.34
N SER A 104 3.33 4.31 -47.15
CA SER A 104 3.98 3.72 -45.99
C SER A 104 3.58 4.40 -44.67
N GLN A 105 2.72 3.74 -43.89
CA GLN A 105 2.80 3.73 -42.43
C GLN A 105 2.38 2.34 -41.91
N SER A 106 3.36 1.44 -41.83
CA SER A 106 3.32 0.25 -40.99
C SER A 106 3.35 0.67 -39.50
N GLY A 107 2.36 1.43 -39.06
CA GLY A 107 2.06 1.56 -37.66
C GLY A 107 1.43 0.24 -37.24
N GLN A 108 2.20 -0.61 -36.58
CA GLN A 108 1.66 -1.68 -35.73
C GLN A 108 0.53 -1.06 -34.90
N ARG A 109 -0.72 -1.24 -35.33
CA ARG A 109 -1.88 -0.96 -34.49
C ARG A 109 -1.75 -1.92 -33.33
N ASN A 110 -1.13 -1.43 -32.26
CA ASN A 110 -1.00 -2.15 -31.01
C ASN A 110 -2.40 -2.62 -30.64
N LEU A 111 -2.51 -3.94 -30.50
CA LEU A 111 -3.74 -4.63 -30.14
C LEU A 111 -4.36 -3.94 -28.93
N ASP A 112 -5.60 -3.48 -29.09
CA ASP A 112 -6.38 -2.92 -27.99
C ASP A 112 -6.92 -4.05 -27.11
N TYR A 113 -5.99 -4.67 -26.37
CA TYR A 113 -6.33 -5.68 -25.37
C TYR A 113 -7.24 -5.11 -24.29
N ASP A 114 -7.20 -3.80 -24.04
CA ASP A 114 -8.08 -3.14 -23.08
C ASP A 114 -9.54 -3.25 -23.54
N THR A 115 -9.80 -3.00 -24.84
CA THR A 115 -11.12 -3.23 -25.44
C THR A 115 -11.54 -4.71 -25.35
N GLN A 116 -10.65 -5.66 -25.67
CA GLN A 116 -10.98 -7.09 -25.56
C GLN A 116 -11.30 -7.51 -24.12
N LEU A 117 -10.54 -7.02 -23.13
CA LEU A 117 -10.78 -7.28 -21.72
C LEU A 117 -12.13 -6.72 -21.26
N GLN A 118 -12.55 -5.56 -21.77
CA GLN A 118 -13.88 -5.00 -21.49
C GLN A 118 -14.99 -5.83 -22.13
N VAL A 119 -14.80 -6.28 -23.38
CA VAL A 119 -15.79 -7.13 -24.06
C VAL A 119 -15.96 -8.46 -23.36
N LEU A 120 -14.87 -9.10 -22.92
CA LEU A 120 -14.93 -10.35 -22.14
C LEU A 120 -15.64 -10.19 -20.79
N ARG A 121 -15.69 -8.96 -20.25
CA ARG A 121 -16.43 -8.60 -19.03
C ARG A 121 -17.82 -8.03 -19.30
N SER A 122 -18.26 -8.03 -20.56
CA SER A 122 -19.54 -7.42 -20.94
C SER A 122 -20.73 -8.18 -20.34
N PRO A 123 -21.85 -7.48 -20.05
CA PRO A 123 -23.05 -8.12 -19.50
C PRO A 123 -23.60 -9.26 -20.36
N ASP A 124 -23.53 -9.14 -21.69
CA ASP A 124 -24.03 -10.16 -22.62
C ASP A 124 -23.29 -11.50 -22.49
N LEU A 125 -21.95 -11.46 -22.37
CA LEU A 125 -21.17 -12.67 -22.13
C LEU A 125 -21.38 -13.23 -20.73
N MET A 126 -21.52 -12.36 -19.72
CA MET A 126 -21.77 -12.81 -18.35
C MET A 126 -23.12 -13.54 -18.20
N VAL A 127 -24.17 -13.08 -18.90
CA VAL A 127 -25.47 -13.77 -18.94
C VAL A 127 -25.33 -15.15 -19.60
N LYS A 128 -24.63 -15.24 -20.75
CA LYS A 128 -24.38 -16.52 -21.42
C LYS A 128 -23.57 -17.51 -20.56
N ILE A 129 -22.60 -17.00 -19.81
CA ILE A 129 -21.83 -17.79 -18.84
C ILE A 129 -22.76 -18.28 -17.72
N ALA A 130 -23.58 -17.39 -17.14
CA ALA A 130 -24.52 -17.75 -16.08
C ALA A 130 -25.49 -18.86 -16.53
N GLU A 131 -26.07 -18.75 -17.72
CA GLU A 131 -26.96 -19.77 -18.31
C GLU A 131 -26.25 -21.12 -18.50
N GLN A 132 -25.00 -21.13 -18.99
CA GLN A 132 -24.22 -22.37 -19.17
C GLN A 132 -23.86 -23.02 -17.83
N VAL A 133 -23.54 -22.21 -16.82
CA VAL A 133 -23.21 -22.69 -15.48
C VAL A 133 -24.45 -23.25 -14.77
N GLU A 134 -25.59 -22.56 -14.87
CA GLU A 134 -26.86 -23.02 -14.30
C GLU A 134 -27.32 -24.34 -14.95
N ALA A 135 -27.10 -24.51 -16.26
CA ALA A 135 -27.41 -25.76 -16.96
C ALA A 135 -26.60 -26.97 -16.46
N VAL A 136 -25.39 -26.76 -15.93
CA VAL A 136 -24.54 -27.82 -15.37
C VAL A 136 -24.90 -28.12 -13.90
N TYR A 137 -25.46 -27.14 -13.18
CA TYR A 137 -25.88 -27.26 -11.77
C TYR A 137 -27.35 -26.89 -11.53
N PRO A 138 -28.31 -27.61 -12.15
CA PRO A 138 -29.72 -27.32 -11.91
C PRO A 138 -30.11 -27.71 -10.48
N GLY A 139 -30.67 -26.76 -9.72
CA GLY A 139 -31.28 -27.01 -8.41
C GLY A 139 -30.35 -26.96 -7.20
N THR A 140 -29.09 -26.53 -7.34
CA THR A 140 -28.18 -26.27 -6.21
C THR A 140 -28.41 -24.91 -5.54
N GLY A 141 -29.17 -24.01 -6.19
CA GLY A 141 -29.33 -22.62 -5.75
C GLY A 141 -28.09 -21.75 -5.97
N TYR A 142 -27.08 -22.28 -6.67
CA TYR A 142 -25.85 -21.58 -7.02
C TYR A 142 -26.14 -20.43 -8.00
N GLN A 143 -25.67 -19.23 -7.66
CA GLN A 143 -25.82 -18.04 -8.50
C GLN A 143 -24.44 -17.55 -8.92
N PHE A 144 -24.13 -17.67 -10.21
CA PHE A 144 -22.88 -17.14 -10.76
C PHE A 144 -22.74 -15.64 -10.48
N SER A 145 -21.62 -15.26 -9.86
CA SER A 145 -21.31 -13.86 -9.56
C SER A 145 -20.23 -13.34 -10.53
N PRO A 146 -20.57 -12.43 -11.46
CA PRO A 146 -19.59 -11.82 -12.35
C PRO A 146 -18.46 -11.08 -11.62
N ALA A 147 -18.72 -10.60 -10.39
CA ALA A 147 -17.73 -9.88 -9.59
C ALA A 147 -16.57 -10.77 -9.12
N ASN A 148 -16.80 -12.08 -9.00
CA ASN A 148 -15.77 -13.05 -8.60
C ASN A 148 -14.92 -13.52 -9.78
N LEU A 149 -15.28 -13.16 -11.01
CA LEU A 149 -14.52 -13.44 -12.22
C LEU A 149 -13.58 -12.30 -12.55
N SER A 150 -12.28 -12.60 -12.63
CA SER A 150 -11.27 -11.64 -13.06
C SER A 150 -10.60 -12.11 -14.36
N VAL A 151 -10.47 -11.20 -15.31
CA VAL A 151 -9.81 -11.45 -16.60
C VAL A 151 -8.68 -10.43 -16.74
N SER A 152 -7.44 -10.87 -16.87
CA SER A 152 -6.28 -9.99 -16.93
C SER A 152 -5.26 -10.48 -17.96
N ARG A 153 -4.44 -9.57 -18.48
CA ARG A 153 -3.34 -9.93 -19.38
C ARG A 153 -2.10 -10.31 -18.58
N LEU A 154 -1.41 -11.39 -18.98
CA LEU A 154 -0.18 -11.81 -18.35
C LEU A 154 1.02 -11.01 -18.92
N GLY A 155 1.36 -9.88 -18.30
CA GLY A 155 2.41 -8.98 -18.77
C GLY A 155 2.12 -8.43 -20.17
N GLU A 156 3.14 -8.33 -21.03
CA GLU A 156 2.99 -7.92 -22.44
C GLU A 156 2.82 -9.12 -23.40
N THR A 157 2.31 -10.25 -22.91
CA THR A 157 2.12 -11.46 -23.75
C THR A 157 0.77 -11.50 -24.44
N LYS A 158 0.56 -12.47 -25.34
CA LYS A 158 -0.74 -12.78 -25.96
C LYS A 158 -1.65 -13.65 -25.07
N ILE A 159 -1.29 -13.81 -23.80
CA ILE A 159 -1.95 -14.73 -22.87
C ILE A 159 -2.87 -13.94 -21.94
N LEU A 160 -4.15 -14.30 -21.94
CA LEU A 160 -5.12 -13.87 -20.95
C LEU A 160 -5.20 -14.89 -19.82
N GLU A 161 -5.15 -14.40 -18.59
CA GLU A 161 -5.36 -15.18 -17.37
C GLU A 161 -6.75 -14.86 -16.82
N VAL A 162 -7.57 -15.90 -16.70
CA VAL A 162 -8.94 -15.85 -16.19
C VAL A 162 -8.96 -16.57 -14.85
N LYS A 163 -9.41 -15.91 -13.79
CA LYS A 163 -9.52 -16.47 -12.43
C LYS A 163 -10.92 -16.30 -11.89
N TYR A 164 -11.37 -17.28 -11.12
CA TYR A 164 -12.65 -17.27 -10.44
C TYR A 164 -12.48 -17.67 -8.97
N GLN A 165 -13.30 -17.09 -8.09
CA GLN A 165 -13.27 -17.30 -6.65
C GLN A 165 -14.65 -17.73 -6.14
N ASP A 166 -14.70 -18.80 -5.34
CA ASP A 166 -15.94 -19.28 -4.70
C ASP A 166 -15.68 -20.15 -3.47
N ASP A 167 -16.74 -20.49 -2.75
CA ASP A 167 -16.70 -21.26 -1.49
C ASP A 167 -16.48 -22.77 -1.72
N ASP A 168 -16.89 -23.31 -2.87
CA ASP A 168 -16.68 -24.73 -3.24
C ASP A 168 -15.60 -24.89 -4.34
N PRO A 169 -14.51 -25.64 -4.09
CA PRO A 169 -13.48 -25.90 -5.10
C PRO A 169 -14.00 -26.61 -6.36
N ALA A 170 -15.06 -27.42 -6.25
CA ALA A 170 -15.66 -28.11 -7.39
C ALA A 170 -16.44 -27.13 -8.29
N GLU A 171 -17.20 -26.22 -7.68
CA GLU A 171 -17.92 -25.15 -8.38
C GLU A 171 -16.95 -24.21 -9.09
N VAL A 172 -15.87 -23.80 -8.42
CA VAL A 172 -14.82 -22.95 -9.03
C VAL A 172 -14.29 -23.55 -10.32
N LYS A 173 -13.93 -24.84 -10.31
CA LYS A 173 -13.41 -25.51 -11.50
C LYS A 173 -14.47 -25.57 -12.61
N ALA A 174 -15.68 -25.96 -12.27
CA ALA A 174 -16.73 -26.16 -13.27
C ALA A 174 -17.18 -24.84 -13.91
N VAL A 175 -17.26 -23.76 -13.13
CA VAL A 175 -17.50 -22.40 -13.65
C VAL A 175 -16.41 -22.02 -14.63
N LEU A 176 -15.13 -22.21 -14.28
CA LEU A 176 -14.01 -21.91 -15.17
C LEU A 176 -14.01 -22.77 -16.44
N ASP A 177 -14.43 -24.03 -16.37
CA ASP A 177 -14.60 -24.88 -17.55
C ASP A 177 -15.69 -24.33 -18.49
N GLN A 178 -16.82 -23.86 -17.95
CA GLN A 178 -17.88 -23.24 -18.74
C GLN A 178 -17.46 -21.88 -19.31
N VAL A 179 -16.79 -21.04 -18.50
CA VAL A 179 -16.24 -19.75 -18.96
C VAL A 179 -15.27 -19.96 -20.11
N ALA A 180 -14.38 -20.95 -20.01
CA ALA A 180 -13.46 -21.30 -21.08
C ALA A 180 -14.22 -21.68 -22.37
N GLN A 181 -15.24 -22.54 -22.28
CA GLN A 181 -16.05 -22.91 -23.44
C GLN A 181 -16.79 -21.72 -24.06
N VAL A 182 -17.37 -20.85 -23.25
CA VAL A 182 -18.08 -19.65 -23.73
C VAL A 182 -17.12 -18.72 -24.45
N TYR A 183 -15.92 -18.48 -23.90
CA TYR A 183 -14.90 -17.64 -24.55
C TYR A 183 -14.42 -18.24 -25.87
N LEU A 184 -14.21 -19.56 -25.94
CA LEU A 184 -13.85 -20.25 -27.20
C LEU A 184 -14.96 -20.16 -28.25
N ARG A 185 -16.24 -20.28 -27.86
CA ARG A 185 -17.37 -20.11 -28.77
C ARG A 185 -17.53 -18.66 -29.22
N TYR A 186 -17.34 -17.72 -28.30
CA TYR A 186 -17.39 -16.29 -28.60
C TYR A 186 -16.36 -15.93 -29.68
N SER A 187 -15.10 -16.36 -29.52
CA SER A 187 -14.04 -16.04 -30.50
C SER A 187 -14.27 -16.64 -31.88
N LEU A 188 -14.83 -17.86 -31.95
CA LEU A 188 -15.26 -18.45 -33.20
C LEU A 188 -16.42 -17.66 -33.84
N SER A 189 -17.41 -17.25 -33.04
CA SER A 189 -18.55 -16.45 -33.52
C SER A 189 -18.15 -15.06 -34.01
N GLU A 190 -17.22 -14.40 -33.31
CA GLU A 190 -16.67 -13.10 -33.69
C GLU A 190 -15.89 -13.21 -35.00
N ARG A 191 -15.00 -14.22 -35.11
CA ARG A 191 -14.27 -14.51 -36.35
C ARG A 191 -15.20 -14.75 -37.53
N GLN A 192 -16.21 -15.60 -37.37
CA GLN A 192 -17.20 -15.86 -38.43
C GLN A 192 -17.98 -14.60 -38.81
N THR A 193 -18.34 -13.76 -37.83
CA THR A 193 -19.04 -12.50 -38.08
C THR A 193 -18.18 -11.53 -38.88
N ASN A 194 -16.91 -11.36 -38.48
CA ASN A 194 -15.96 -10.49 -39.18
C ASN A 194 -15.68 -10.98 -40.61
N LEU A 195 -15.51 -12.30 -40.81
CA LEU A 195 -15.33 -12.88 -42.15
C LEU A 195 -16.57 -12.69 -43.03
N ARG A 196 -17.79 -12.89 -42.49
CA ARG A 196 -19.04 -12.63 -43.23
C ARG A 196 -19.18 -11.16 -43.62
N GLN A 197 -18.88 -10.23 -42.71
CA GLN A 197 -18.90 -8.80 -43.01
C GLN A 197 -17.88 -8.44 -44.09
N GLY A 198 -16.67 -9.01 -44.05
CA GLY A 198 -15.65 -8.83 -45.08
C GLY A 198 -16.08 -9.37 -46.45
N ILE A 199 -16.68 -10.56 -46.50
CA ILE A 199 -17.25 -11.13 -47.73
C ILE A 199 -18.36 -10.23 -48.27
N GLN A 200 -19.27 -9.77 -47.42
CA GLN A 200 -20.37 -8.89 -47.82
C GLN A 200 -19.87 -7.55 -48.36
N PHE A 201 -18.81 -6.99 -47.78
CA PHE A 201 -18.15 -5.80 -48.31
C PHE A 201 -17.64 -6.04 -49.74
N ILE A 202 -16.91 -7.13 -49.98
CA ILE A 202 -16.38 -7.49 -51.30
C ILE A 202 -17.51 -7.76 -52.30
N GLU A 203 -18.54 -8.50 -51.91
CA GLU A 203 -19.70 -8.80 -52.75
C GLU A 203 -20.44 -7.53 -53.20
N ASN A 204 -20.50 -6.50 -52.35
CA ASN A 204 -21.07 -5.20 -52.72
C ASN A 204 -20.18 -4.39 -53.69
N GLN A 205 -18.86 -4.63 -53.72
CA GLN A 205 -17.91 -3.92 -54.61
C GLN A 205 -17.69 -4.62 -55.95
N LEU A 206 -17.99 -5.91 -56.08
CA LEU A 206 -17.81 -6.65 -57.33
C LEU A 206 -18.68 -6.15 -58.50
N PRO A 207 -20.00 -5.86 -58.33
CA PRO A 207 -20.84 -5.38 -59.42
C PRO A 207 -20.33 -4.09 -60.10
N PRO A 208 -19.99 -3.00 -59.37
CA PRO A 208 -19.50 -1.78 -60.03
C PRO A 208 -18.15 -1.99 -60.72
N LEU A 209 -17.27 -2.86 -60.21
CA LEU A 209 -16.01 -3.21 -60.89
C LEU A 209 -16.29 -3.97 -62.20
N GLN A 210 -17.22 -4.92 -62.18
CA GLN A 210 -17.63 -5.66 -63.36
C GLN A 210 -18.26 -4.75 -64.41
N GLU A 211 -19.12 -3.82 -64.00
CA GLU A 211 -19.70 -2.79 -64.88
C GLU A 211 -18.62 -1.89 -65.48
N ARG A 212 -17.60 -1.50 -64.69
CA ARG A 212 -16.47 -0.69 -65.19
C ARG A 212 -15.67 -1.44 -66.26
N VAL A 213 -15.37 -2.73 -66.04
CA VAL A 213 -14.69 -3.58 -67.04
C VAL A 213 -15.52 -3.67 -68.31
N ASN A 214 -16.81 -3.98 -68.20
CA ASN A 214 -17.71 -4.09 -69.36
C ASN A 214 -17.77 -2.76 -70.14
N ALA A 215 -17.91 -1.63 -69.45
CA ALA A 215 -17.95 -0.31 -70.08
C ALA A 215 -16.65 0.01 -70.84
N LEU A 216 -15.49 -0.31 -70.27
CA LEU A 216 -14.18 -0.12 -70.93
C LEU A 216 -14.00 -1.07 -72.13
N GLN A 217 -14.48 -2.31 -72.03
CA GLN A 217 -14.48 -3.25 -73.16
C GLN A 217 -15.37 -2.75 -74.30
N ASP A 218 -16.57 -2.26 -73.99
CA ASP A 218 -17.50 -1.69 -74.96
C ASP A 218 -16.92 -0.42 -75.61
N GLU A 219 -16.27 0.45 -74.82
CA GLU A 219 -15.62 1.66 -75.33
C GLU A 219 -14.44 1.32 -76.24
N LEU A 220 -13.61 0.34 -75.86
CA LEU A 220 -12.52 -0.16 -76.70
C LEU A 220 -13.05 -0.80 -78.00
N GLN A 221 -14.14 -1.57 -77.92
CA GLN A 221 -14.77 -2.17 -79.09
C GLN A 221 -15.36 -1.09 -80.01
N ALA A 222 -16.06 -0.11 -79.46
CA ALA A 222 -16.59 1.02 -80.22
C ALA A 222 -15.47 1.83 -80.87
N PHE A 223 -14.34 2.02 -80.18
CA PHE A 223 -13.15 2.65 -80.74
C PHE A 223 -12.59 1.86 -81.94
N ARG A 224 -12.41 0.54 -81.78
CA ARG A 224 -11.95 -0.36 -82.85
C ARG A 224 -12.87 -0.30 -84.07
N GLN A 225 -14.20 -0.33 -83.86
CA GLN A 225 -15.18 -0.26 -84.94
C GLN A 225 -15.21 1.11 -85.63
N ARG A 226 -15.17 2.20 -84.87
CA ARG A 226 -15.28 3.57 -85.39
C ARG A 226 -14.06 3.99 -86.22
N TYR A 227 -12.87 3.59 -85.80
CA TYR A 227 -11.62 3.98 -86.45
C TYR A 227 -11.00 2.86 -87.30
N ASN A 228 -11.65 1.69 -87.39
CA ASN A 228 -11.10 0.46 -87.98
C ASN A 228 -9.66 0.21 -87.50
N PHE A 229 -9.46 0.42 -86.20
CA PHE A 229 -8.16 0.52 -85.55
C PHE A 229 -8.00 -0.71 -84.65
N ILE A 230 -7.43 -1.79 -85.18
CA ILE A 230 -7.32 -3.08 -84.46
C ILE A 230 -6.09 -3.07 -83.55
N ASP A 231 -4.95 -2.68 -84.11
CA ASP A 231 -3.65 -2.68 -83.44
C ASP A 231 -2.79 -1.50 -83.97
N PRO A 232 -2.33 -0.58 -83.09
CA PRO A 232 -1.46 0.53 -83.45
C PRO A 232 -0.20 0.13 -84.22
N GLU A 233 0.43 -0.99 -83.85
CA GLU A 233 1.71 -1.41 -84.45
C GLU A 233 1.52 -1.74 -85.93
N THR A 234 0.52 -2.59 -86.22
CA THR A 234 0.20 -3.00 -87.60
C THR A 234 -0.13 -1.83 -88.51
N GLN A 235 -0.82 -0.81 -88.00
CA GLN A 235 -1.24 0.34 -88.80
C GLN A 235 -0.10 1.34 -89.01
N THR A 236 0.78 1.48 -88.02
CA THR A 236 2.02 2.28 -88.13
C THR A 236 2.95 1.66 -89.15
N ASP A 237 3.12 0.33 -89.13
CA ASP A 237 3.93 -0.41 -90.10
C ASP A 237 3.41 -0.24 -91.53
N GLN A 238 2.08 -0.34 -91.73
CA GLN A 238 1.47 -0.14 -93.04
C GLN A 238 1.70 1.28 -93.58
N VAL A 239 1.54 2.32 -92.74
CA VAL A 239 1.76 3.71 -93.16
C VAL A 239 3.24 3.97 -93.45
N SER A 240 4.15 3.40 -92.65
CA SER A 240 5.59 3.47 -92.88
C SER A 240 6.00 2.82 -94.21
N GLN A 241 5.50 1.60 -94.48
CA GLN A 241 5.72 0.90 -95.75
C GLN A 241 5.18 1.68 -96.96
N LYS A 242 3.97 2.24 -96.86
CA LYS A 242 3.38 3.09 -97.90
C LYS A 242 4.23 4.33 -98.17
N THR A 243 4.64 5.03 -97.10
CA THR A 243 5.48 6.23 -97.19
C THR A 243 6.81 5.92 -97.86
N SER A 244 7.48 4.84 -97.46
CA SER A 244 8.74 4.39 -98.06
C SER A 244 8.58 4.04 -99.54
N SER A 245 7.52 3.33 -99.93
CA SER A 245 7.27 2.96 -101.33
C SER A 245 7.00 4.17 -102.24
N LEU A 246 6.24 5.16 -101.76
CA LEU A 246 5.98 6.41 -102.49
C LEU A 246 7.24 7.26 -102.60
N GLU A 247 8.06 7.31 -101.55
CA GLU A 247 9.35 8.01 -101.56
C GLU A 247 10.33 7.39 -102.55
N GLN A 248 10.43 6.06 -102.58
CA GLN A 248 11.23 5.36 -103.60
C GLN A 248 10.73 5.70 -105.02
N LYS A 249 9.41 5.69 -105.24
CA LYS A 249 8.83 6.03 -106.56
C LYS A 249 9.10 7.48 -106.95
N ARG A 250 9.03 8.41 -105.99
CA ARG A 250 9.37 9.81 -106.21
C ARG A 250 10.81 9.96 -106.67
N GLN A 251 11.75 9.30 -106.01
CA GLN A 251 13.18 9.33 -106.36
C GLN A 251 13.43 8.74 -107.76
N GLU A 252 12.79 7.62 -108.11
CA GLU A 252 12.88 7.03 -109.46
C GLU A 252 12.37 7.99 -110.55
N VAL A 253 11.24 8.65 -110.31
CA VAL A 253 10.66 9.64 -111.24
C VAL A 253 11.53 10.88 -111.32
N GLU A 254 12.09 11.36 -110.22
CA GLU A 254 12.99 12.52 -110.18
C GLU A 254 14.29 12.27 -110.96
N GLN A 255 14.88 11.07 -110.83
CA GLN A 255 16.02 10.65 -111.64
C GLN A 255 15.67 10.58 -113.13
N SER A 256 14.53 9.98 -113.46
CA SER A 256 14.04 9.87 -114.84
C SER A 256 13.77 11.26 -115.44
N LEU A 257 13.20 12.17 -114.65
CA LEU A 257 12.91 13.55 -115.06
C LEU A 257 14.19 14.34 -115.29
N ALA A 258 15.20 14.19 -114.43
CA ALA A 258 16.51 14.80 -114.61
C ALA A 258 17.18 14.33 -115.91
N GLN A 259 17.15 13.02 -116.20
CA GLN A 259 17.66 12.46 -117.45
C GLN A 259 16.88 12.96 -118.66
N ALA A 260 15.55 12.99 -118.59
CA ALA A 260 14.69 13.48 -119.68
C ALA A 260 14.94 14.97 -119.97
N ARG A 261 15.11 15.80 -118.93
CA ARG A 261 15.48 17.22 -119.05
C ARG A 261 16.85 17.41 -119.70
N PHE A 262 17.84 16.61 -119.30
CA PHE A 262 19.16 16.62 -119.93
C PHE A 262 19.10 16.23 -121.42
N ASN A 263 18.39 15.14 -121.75
CA ASN A 263 18.20 14.71 -123.13
C ASN A 263 17.50 15.78 -123.98
N PHE A 264 16.49 16.44 -123.40
CA PHE A 264 15.76 17.51 -124.07
C PHE A 264 16.64 18.75 -124.30
N SER A 265 17.47 19.17 -123.33
CA SER A 265 18.37 20.31 -123.52
C SER A 265 19.39 20.06 -124.64
N VAL A 266 19.91 18.83 -124.76
CA VAL A 266 20.81 18.44 -125.86
C VAL A 266 20.10 18.52 -127.22
N LEU A 267 18.85 18.05 -127.30
CA LEU A 267 18.06 18.08 -128.53
C LEU A 267 17.55 19.49 -128.90
N GLN A 268 17.36 20.36 -127.92
CA GLN A 268 16.89 21.74 -128.11
C GLN A 268 17.97 22.66 -128.69
N GLU A 269 19.24 22.41 -128.40
CA GLU A 269 20.37 23.10 -129.04
C GLU A 269 20.46 22.80 -130.55
N GLU A 270 19.98 21.63 -131.00
CA GLU A 270 19.98 21.24 -132.43
C GLU A 270 18.75 21.73 -133.22
N SER A 271 17.65 22.10 -132.59
CA SER A 271 16.39 22.46 -133.27
C SER A 271 15.53 23.41 -132.42
N GLY A 272 15.23 24.58 -132.98
CA GLY A 272 14.66 25.72 -132.24
C GLY A 272 13.20 25.60 -131.79
N SER A 273 12.94 26.26 -130.64
CA SER A 273 11.69 26.69 -129.99
C SER A 273 10.60 25.65 -129.63
N ALA A 274 10.49 25.39 -128.32
CA ALA A 274 9.54 24.48 -127.66
C ALA A 274 8.21 25.11 -127.20
N ALA A 275 7.93 26.37 -127.56
CA ALA A 275 6.81 27.13 -127.00
C ALA A 275 5.44 26.85 -127.65
N ALA A 276 5.39 26.20 -128.81
CA ALA A 276 4.17 26.01 -129.61
C ALA A 276 3.16 24.99 -129.03
N LEU A 277 3.56 24.13 -128.08
CA LEU A 277 2.68 23.09 -127.54
C LEU A 277 1.54 23.62 -126.67
N ASN A 278 1.75 24.76 -126.00
CA ASN A 278 0.78 25.27 -125.03
C ASN A 278 -0.46 25.91 -125.68
N GLU A 279 -0.43 26.17 -126.99
CA GLU A 279 -1.51 26.86 -127.73
C GLU A 279 -2.57 25.90 -128.30
N SER A 280 -2.33 24.59 -128.31
CA SER A 280 -3.27 23.58 -128.83
C SER A 280 -4.28 23.13 -127.76
N SER A 281 -5.58 23.34 -128.02
CA SER A 281 -6.67 22.91 -127.14
C SER A 281 -6.82 21.39 -127.04
N THR A 282 -6.56 20.65 -128.11
CA THR A 282 -6.54 19.17 -128.14
C THR A 282 -5.41 18.60 -127.29
N TYR A 283 -4.22 19.21 -127.33
CA TYR A 283 -3.10 18.83 -126.49
C TYR A 283 -3.39 19.05 -124.99
N GLN A 284 -3.96 20.22 -124.63
CA GLN A 284 -4.36 20.51 -123.26
C GLN A 284 -5.43 19.53 -122.75
N GLY A 285 -6.38 19.11 -123.61
CA GLY A 285 -7.38 18.10 -123.26
C GLY A 285 -6.78 16.73 -122.95
N LEU A 286 -5.82 16.27 -123.76
CA LEU A 286 -5.11 15.00 -123.52
C LEU A 286 -4.19 15.06 -122.29
N ILE A 287 -3.56 16.21 -122.03
CA ILE A 287 -2.79 16.43 -120.80
C ILE A 287 -3.70 16.38 -119.56
N GLY A 288 -4.90 16.96 -119.63
CA GLY A 288 -5.91 16.85 -118.56
C GLY A 288 -6.31 15.40 -118.29
N GLN A 289 -6.51 14.58 -119.33
CA GLN A 289 -6.77 13.15 -119.18
C GLN A 289 -5.58 12.39 -118.58
N LEU A 290 -4.34 12.74 -118.97
CA LEU A 290 -3.13 12.16 -118.37
C LEU A 290 -2.98 12.53 -116.90
N GLN A 291 -3.24 13.80 -116.53
CA GLN A 291 -3.26 14.26 -115.14
C GLN A 291 -4.28 13.50 -114.32
N GLN A 292 -5.48 13.27 -114.87
CA GLN A 292 -6.51 12.49 -114.20
C GLN A 292 -6.08 11.03 -114.00
N ILE A 293 -5.52 10.37 -115.03
CA ILE A 293 -5.04 8.99 -114.93
C ILE A 293 -3.89 8.87 -113.92
N GLU A 294 -2.92 9.80 -113.93
CA GLU A 294 -1.80 9.77 -112.98
C GLU A 294 -2.26 10.08 -111.54
N ALA A 295 -3.24 10.97 -111.36
CA ALA A 295 -3.88 11.19 -110.06
C ALA A 295 -4.63 9.93 -109.58
N GLU A 296 -5.34 9.23 -110.46
CA GLU A 296 -5.99 7.95 -110.16
C GLU A 296 -4.95 6.87 -109.80
N ILE A 297 -3.85 6.77 -110.55
CA ILE A 297 -2.74 5.84 -110.27
C ILE A 297 -2.13 6.15 -108.90
N ALA A 298 -1.81 7.40 -108.61
CA ALA A 298 -1.24 7.80 -107.33
C ALA A 298 -2.20 7.53 -106.17
N THR A 299 -3.50 7.74 -106.37
CA THR A 299 -4.54 7.43 -105.38
C THR A 299 -4.66 5.92 -105.16
N GLU A 300 -4.69 5.11 -106.21
CA GLU A 300 -4.78 3.65 -106.11
C GLU A 300 -3.50 3.02 -105.55
N LEU A 301 -2.33 3.62 -105.78
CA LEU A 301 -1.06 3.24 -105.16
C LEU A 301 -1.05 3.42 -103.63
N THR A 302 -1.94 4.26 -103.08
CA THR A 302 -2.12 4.35 -101.61
C THR A 302 -2.85 3.14 -101.02
N ARG A 303 -3.50 2.33 -101.87
CA ARG A 303 -4.36 1.19 -101.49
C ARG A 303 -3.83 -0.15 -101.97
N PHE A 304 -3.26 -0.21 -103.16
CA PHE A 304 -2.86 -1.44 -103.83
C PHE A 304 -1.37 -1.47 -104.15
N GLN A 305 -0.81 -2.69 -104.21
CA GLN A 305 0.56 -2.88 -104.67
C GLN A 305 0.70 -2.47 -106.15
N PRO A 306 1.90 -1.99 -106.57
CA PRO A 306 2.16 -1.53 -107.93
C PRO A 306 1.82 -2.54 -109.05
N GLN A 307 1.74 -3.83 -108.72
CA GLN A 307 1.46 -4.92 -109.66
C GLN A 307 -0.02 -5.37 -109.66
N SER A 308 -0.90 -4.72 -108.90
CA SER A 308 -2.32 -5.04 -108.83
C SER A 308 -3.04 -4.87 -110.18
N LEU A 309 -4.13 -5.62 -110.37
CA LEU A 309 -4.92 -5.56 -111.61
C LEU A 309 -5.43 -4.15 -111.90
N THR A 310 -5.94 -3.44 -110.89
CA THR A 310 -6.45 -2.07 -111.01
C THR A 310 -5.39 -1.11 -111.52
N ILE A 311 -4.18 -1.17 -110.96
CA ILE A 311 -3.07 -0.30 -111.35
C ILE A 311 -2.58 -0.65 -112.76
N ARG A 312 -2.56 -1.93 -113.14
CA ARG A 312 -2.21 -2.33 -114.51
C ARG A 312 -3.19 -1.76 -115.54
N VAL A 313 -4.50 -1.81 -115.26
CA VAL A 313 -5.51 -1.23 -116.16
C VAL A 313 -5.28 0.27 -116.34
N LEU A 314 -4.96 0.99 -115.26
CA LEU A 314 -4.64 2.42 -115.35
C LEU A 314 -3.32 2.69 -116.09
N GLN A 315 -2.31 1.86 -115.89
CA GLN A 315 -1.04 1.92 -116.62
C GLN A 315 -1.25 1.66 -118.12
N GLU A 316 -2.13 0.74 -118.49
CA GLU A 316 -2.49 0.45 -119.88
C GLU A 316 -3.24 1.63 -120.51
N LYS A 317 -4.21 2.23 -119.80
CA LYS A 317 -4.88 3.47 -120.22
C LYS A 317 -3.87 4.60 -120.49
N ARG A 318 -2.92 4.79 -119.57
CA ARG A 318 -1.80 5.73 -119.76
C ARG A 318 -0.99 5.38 -121.01
N GLN A 319 -0.61 4.12 -121.18
CA GLN A 319 0.23 3.67 -122.29
C GLN A 319 -0.46 3.82 -123.64
N ASN A 320 -1.80 3.71 -123.70
CA ASN A 320 -2.59 3.98 -124.89
C ASN A 320 -2.74 5.47 -125.20
N LEU A 321 -2.66 6.35 -124.19
CA LEU A 321 -2.78 7.81 -124.34
C LEU A 321 -1.46 8.48 -124.75
N LEU A 322 -0.31 7.96 -124.30
CA LEU A 322 1.02 8.46 -124.67
C LEU A 322 1.29 8.55 -126.18
N PRO A 323 0.97 7.56 -127.04
CA PRO A 323 1.18 7.68 -128.48
C PRO A 323 0.27 8.73 -129.12
N LEU A 324 -0.95 8.94 -128.61
CA LEU A 324 -1.86 9.99 -129.08
C LEU A 324 -1.29 11.38 -128.76
N LEU A 325 -0.76 11.56 -127.54
CA LEU A 325 -0.02 12.77 -127.17
C LEU A 325 1.18 12.99 -128.11
N ARG A 326 1.98 11.95 -128.36
CA ARG A 326 3.16 12.02 -129.24
C ARG A 326 2.80 12.43 -130.67
N GLN A 327 1.72 11.87 -131.21
CA GLN A 327 1.24 12.22 -132.54
C GLN A 327 0.83 13.69 -132.63
N GLU A 328 0.13 14.20 -131.62
CA GLU A 328 -0.31 15.60 -131.59
C GLU A 328 0.86 16.57 -131.37
N ALA A 329 1.78 16.25 -130.47
CA ALA A 329 2.97 17.08 -130.26
C ALA A 329 3.92 17.08 -131.46
N ALA A 330 4.08 15.95 -132.15
CA ALA A 330 4.94 15.84 -133.34
C ALA A 330 4.46 16.72 -134.49
N ARG A 331 3.15 16.97 -134.59
CA ARG A 331 2.57 17.93 -135.55
C ARG A 331 3.01 19.38 -135.28
N SER A 332 3.36 19.71 -134.03
CA SER A 332 3.70 21.07 -133.60
C SER A 332 5.20 21.35 -133.40
N LEU A 333 6.02 20.33 -133.09
CA LEU A 333 7.45 20.50 -132.70
C LEU A 333 8.44 19.59 -133.42
N GLY A 334 7.99 18.73 -134.34
CA GLY A 334 8.84 17.71 -134.96
C GLY A 334 9.06 16.48 -134.08
N GLY A 335 9.25 15.31 -134.70
CA GLY A 335 9.05 14.00 -134.03
C GLY A 335 9.95 13.70 -132.82
N LYS A 336 11.22 14.12 -132.83
CA LYS A 336 12.17 13.81 -131.73
C LYS A 336 12.00 14.76 -130.52
N LEU A 337 11.88 16.06 -130.76
CA LEU A 337 11.66 17.07 -129.72
C LEU A 337 10.29 16.92 -129.05
N ALA A 338 9.25 16.61 -129.83
CA ALA A 338 7.92 16.32 -129.31
C ALA A 338 7.93 15.12 -128.34
N GLY A 339 8.69 14.06 -128.67
CA GLY A 339 8.83 12.89 -127.82
C GLY A 339 9.44 13.21 -126.45
N ALA A 340 10.56 13.95 -126.45
CA ALA A 340 11.25 14.34 -125.22
C ALA A 340 10.46 15.35 -124.37
N ALA A 341 9.76 16.31 -125.00
CA ALA A 341 8.89 17.26 -124.29
C ALA A 341 7.71 16.56 -123.59
N ILE A 342 7.09 15.57 -124.24
CA ILE A 342 6.01 14.78 -123.64
C ILE A 342 6.54 13.92 -122.50
N GLU A 343 7.73 13.34 -122.65
CA GLU A 343 8.34 12.52 -121.60
C GLU A 343 8.57 13.34 -120.33
N ILE A 344 9.15 14.55 -120.46
CA ILE A 344 9.28 15.49 -119.33
C ILE A 344 7.92 15.81 -118.72
N ARG A 345 6.94 16.19 -119.55
CA ARG A 345 5.63 16.61 -119.04
C ARG A 345 4.88 15.47 -118.34
N ALA A 346 4.98 14.25 -118.87
CA ALA A 346 4.40 13.06 -118.26
C ALA A 346 5.06 12.75 -116.91
N LEU A 347 6.39 12.85 -116.81
CA LEU A 347 7.13 12.65 -115.56
C LEU A 347 6.83 13.76 -114.53
N GLU A 348 6.64 15.01 -114.94
CA GLU A 348 6.21 16.11 -114.06
C GLU A 348 4.81 15.87 -113.49
N ILE A 349 3.87 15.42 -114.33
CA ILE A 349 2.52 15.07 -113.92
C ILE A 349 2.55 13.89 -112.92
N GLN A 350 3.35 12.86 -113.21
CA GLN A 350 3.53 11.72 -112.33
C GLN A 350 4.16 12.13 -110.98
N GLN A 351 5.16 13.03 -111.00
CA GLN A 351 5.78 13.55 -109.78
C GLN A 351 4.77 14.32 -108.92
N ALA A 352 3.98 15.21 -109.52
CA ALA A 352 2.94 15.96 -108.80
C ALA A 352 1.89 15.04 -108.18
N ALA A 353 1.49 13.98 -108.90
CA ALA A 353 0.56 12.98 -108.40
C ALA A 353 1.13 12.18 -107.21
N ILE A 354 2.41 11.77 -107.26
CA ILE A 354 3.09 11.10 -106.14
C ILE A 354 3.19 12.04 -104.91
N ILE A 355 3.53 13.32 -105.10
CA ILE A 355 3.59 14.29 -104.01
C ILE A 355 2.21 14.47 -103.36
N ALA A 356 1.14 14.55 -104.15
CA ALA A 356 -0.21 14.62 -103.64
C ALA A 356 -0.58 13.37 -102.80
N ALA A 357 -0.21 12.17 -103.27
CA ALA A 357 -0.39 10.93 -102.53
C ALA A 357 0.46 10.88 -101.24
N GLN A 358 1.71 11.36 -101.26
CA GLN A 358 2.55 11.48 -100.07
C GLN A 358 1.93 12.42 -99.02
N ASN A 359 1.41 13.58 -99.45
CA ASN A 359 0.72 14.51 -98.55
C ASN A 359 -0.53 13.87 -97.93
N GLN A 360 -1.28 13.08 -98.70
CA GLN A 360 -2.44 12.36 -98.19
C GLN A 360 -2.07 11.30 -97.14
N VAL A 361 -1.00 10.54 -97.37
CA VAL A 361 -0.46 9.58 -96.40
C VAL A 361 0.11 10.29 -95.17
N ALA A 362 0.75 11.45 -95.34
CA ALA A 362 1.28 12.26 -94.24
C ALA A 362 0.17 12.79 -93.31
N VAL A 363 -0.98 13.20 -93.85
CA VAL A 363 -2.16 13.59 -93.05
C VAL A 363 -2.68 12.40 -92.24
N GLN A 364 -2.72 11.19 -92.82
CA GLN A 364 -3.09 9.99 -92.07
C GLN A 364 -2.07 9.67 -90.96
N ALA A 365 -0.78 9.81 -91.27
CA ALA A 365 0.30 9.59 -90.30
C ALA A 365 0.25 10.55 -89.10
N GLN A 366 -0.23 11.80 -89.28
CA GLN A 366 -0.38 12.76 -88.19
C GLN A 366 -1.47 12.38 -87.17
N GLN A 367 -2.51 11.65 -87.60
CA GLN A 367 -3.62 11.25 -86.72
C GLN A 367 -3.32 9.97 -85.94
N LEU A 368 -2.43 9.10 -86.45
CA LEU A 368 -2.10 7.82 -85.84
C LEU A 368 -1.56 7.91 -84.40
N PRO A 369 -0.64 8.83 -84.03
CA PRO A 369 -0.15 8.91 -82.65
C PRO A 369 -1.24 9.23 -81.63
N ILE A 370 -2.21 10.06 -82.00
CA ILE A 370 -3.34 10.44 -81.12
C ILE A 370 -4.25 9.23 -80.89
N LEU A 371 -4.58 8.51 -81.97
CA LEU A 371 -5.39 7.29 -81.89
C LEU A 371 -4.66 6.18 -81.12
N SER A 372 -3.37 5.99 -81.36
CA SER A 372 -2.52 5.04 -80.62
C SER A 372 -2.48 5.36 -79.12
N ARG A 373 -2.32 6.64 -78.75
CA ARG A 373 -2.36 7.05 -77.35
C ARG A 373 -3.70 6.72 -76.69
N ASN A 374 -4.82 7.12 -77.31
CA ASN A 374 -6.16 6.86 -76.78
C ASN A 374 -6.44 5.35 -76.66
N TYR A 375 -6.01 4.56 -77.64
CA TYR A 375 -6.11 3.10 -77.59
C TYR A 375 -5.30 2.52 -76.42
N ASN A 376 -4.05 2.94 -76.25
CA ASN A 376 -3.18 2.49 -75.16
C ASN A 376 -3.70 2.92 -73.79
N ASP A 377 -4.28 4.12 -73.68
CA ASP A 377 -4.92 4.59 -72.45
C ASP A 377 -6.14 3.74 -72.08
N LEU A 378 -7.03 3.48 -73.03
CA LEU A 378 -8.18 2.57 -72.83
C LEU A 378 -7.73 1.15 -72.46
N GLN A 379 -6.69 0.63 -73.11
CA GLN A 379 -6.14 -0.69 -72.82
C GLN A 379 -5.55 -0.76 -71.41
N ARG A 380 -4.79 0.27 -71.00
CA ARG A 380 -4.24 0.36 -69.65
C ARG A 380 -5.33 0.48 -68.60
N GLU A 381 -6.35 1.29 -68.83
CA GLU A 381 -7.50 1.40 -67.90
C GLU A 381 -8.25 0.07 -67.77
N LEU A 382 -8.44 -0.64 -68.88
CA LEU A 382 -9.04 -1.97 -68.88
C LEU A 382 -8.18 -2.99 -68.11
N GLU A 383 -6.86 -2.93 -68.26
CA GLU A 383 -5.93 -3.80 -67.52
C GLU A 383 -5.99 -3.55 -66.01
N ILE A 384 -5.97 -2.27 -65.58
CA ILE A 384 -6.13 -1.88 -64.18
C ILE A 384 -7.47 -2.35 -63.62
N ALA A 385 -8.56 -2.17 -64.37
CA ALA A 385 -9.90 -2.59 -63.97
C ALA A 385 -10.00 -4.12 -63.84
N ASN A 386 -9.42 -4.88 -64.77
CA ASN A 386 -9.36 -6.34 -64.70
C ASN A 386 -8.51 -6.82 -63.51
N GLU A 387 -7.37 -6.19 -63.26
CA GLU A 387 -6.52 -6.54 -62.13
C GLU A 387 -7.24 -6.28 -60.79
N SER A 388 -7.91 -5.13 -60.66
CA SER A 388 -8.74 -4.81 -59.50
C SER A 388 -9.85 -5.85 -59.30
N LEU A 389 -10.60 -6.18 -60.35
CA LEU A 389 -11.65 -7.19 -60.30
C LEU A 389 -11.10 -8.55 -59.84
N ASN A 390 -9.98 -8.99 -60.41
CA ASN A 390 -9.35 -10.27 -60.07
C ASN A 390 -8.86 -10.31 -58.61
N ARG A 391 -8.27 -9.20 -58.11
CA ARG A 391 -7.86 -9.08 -56.70
C ARG A 391 -9.06 -9.23 -55.75
N PHE A 392 -10.18 -8.56 -56.04
CA PHE A 392 -11.40 -8.70 -55.23
C PHE A 392 -12.03 -10.09 -55.32
N GLN A 393 -12.03 -10.73 -56.50
CA GLN A 393 -12.50 -12.10 -56.67
C GLN A 393 -11.65 -13.10 -55.86
N THR A 394 -10.33 -13.01 -55.96
CA THR A 394 -9.38 -13.86 -55.22
C THR A 394 -9.53 -13.65 -53.71
N ALA A 395 -9.71 -12.41 -53.27
CA ALA A 395 -9.96 -12.09 -51.87
C ALA A 395 -11.29 -12.68 -51.37
N ARG A 396 -12.35 -12.62 -52.17
CA ARG A 396 -13.64 -13.27 -51.86
C ARG A 396 -13.46 -14.78 -51.65
N GLU A 397 -12.80 -15.46 -52.59
CA GLU A 397 -12.55 -16.90 -52.50
C GLU A 397 -11.74 -17.28 -51.27
N THR A 398 -10.68 -16.51 -50.98
CA THR A 398 -9.84 -16.71 -49.80
C THR A 398 -10.66 -16.56 -48.50
N LEU A 399 -11.45 -15.49 -48.37
CA LEU A 399 -12.30 -15.28 -47.19
C LEU A 399 -13.41 -16.34 -47.07
N GLN A 400 -13.97 -16.82 -48.19
CA GLN A 400 -14.95 -17.91 -48.18
C GLN A 400 -14.33 -19.24 -47.69
N ILE A 401 -13.10 -19.55 -48.12
CA ILE A 401 -12.35 -20.72 -47.63
C ILE A 401 -12.09 -20.58 -46.11
N GLN A 402 -11.63 -19.42 -45.67
CA GLN A 402 -11.37 -19.16 -44.25
C GLN A 402 -12.66 -19.20 -43.41
N ALA A 403 -13.79 -18.73 -43.95
CA ALA A 403 -15.09 -18.81 -43.27
C ALA A 403 -15.62 -20.25 -43.17
N ALA A 404 -15.23 -21.11 -44.11
CA ALA A 404 -15.54 -22.55 -44.07
C ALA A 404 -14.64 -23.33 -43.09
N GLN A 405 -13.47 -22.80 -42.72
CA GLN A 405 -12.62 -23.40 -41.69
C GLN A 405 -13.25 -23.20 -40.30
N THR A 406 -13.44 -24.30 -39.56
CA THR A 406 -14.01 -24.31 -38.19
C THR A 406 -12.95 -24.31 -37.10
N GLU A 407 -11.73 -23.86 -37.38
CA GLU A 407 -10.65 -23.81 -36.39
C GLU A 407 -10.92 -22.69 -35.36
N ILE A 408 -10.88 -23.05 -34.08
CA ILE A 408 -11.09 -22.13 -32.97
C ILE A 408 -9.82 -21.26 -32.82
N PRO A 409 -9.92 -19.93 -32.94
CA PRO A 409 -8.74 -19.05 -32.96
C PRO A 409 -8.06 -18.89 -31.60
N TRP A 410 -8.76 -19.19 -30.51
CA TRP A 410 -8.19 -19.10 -29.16
C TRP A 410 -7.89 -20.49 -28.63
N GLN A 411 -6.76 -20.65 -27.92
CA GLN A 411 -6.35 -21.94 -27.38
C GLN A 411 -6.14 -21.86 -25.87
N VAL A 412 -6.68 -22.82 -25.14
CA VAL A 412 -6.44 -22.95 -23.70
C VAL A 412 -5.04 -23.54 -23.50
N VAL A 413 -4.11 -22.73 -23.01
CA VAL A 413 -2.72 -23.11 -22.73
C VAL A 413 -2.63 -23.89 -21.42
N GLN A 414 -3.41 -23.46 -20.43
CA GLN A 414 -3.48 -24.11 -19.12
C GLN A 414 -4.94 -24.26 -18.76
N THR A 415 -5.38 -25.48 -18.49
CA THR A 415 -6.76 -25.79 -18.11
C THR A 415 -7.04 -25.47 -16.64
N PRO A 416 -8.31 -25.22 -16.25
CA PRO A 416 -8.68 -25.02 -14.87
C PRO A 416 -8.33 -26.24 -14.01
N ALA A 417 -7.51 -26.05 -12.97
CA ALA A 417 -7.18 -27.07 -12.00
C ALA A 417 -8.11 -27.01 -10.79
N LEU A 418 -8.30 -28.13 -10.09
CA LEU A 418 -9.01 -28.13 -8.80
C LEU A 418 -8.11 -27.43 -7.75
N PRO A 419 -8.58 -26.37 -7.09
CA PRO A 419 -7.79 -25.70 -6.06
C PRO A 419 -7.67 -26.56 -4.81
N ASN A 420 -6.44 -26.94 -4.46
CA ASN A 420 -6.17 -27.85 -3.34
C ASN A 420 -6.14 -27.15 -1.97
N ALA A 421 -6.08 -25.82 -1.93
CA ALA A 421 -6.05 -25.03 -0.72
C ALA A 421 -6.82 -23.71 -0.89
N PRO A 422 -7.55 -23.25 0.14
CA PRO A 422 -8.23 -21.96 0.13
C PRO A 422 -7.23 -20.80 0.23
N ILE A 423 -7.56 -19.67 -0.39
CA ILE A 423 -6.75 -18.43 -0.33
C ILE A 423 -7.07 -17.58 0.91
N SER A 424 -8.26 -17.74 1.52
CA SER A 424 -8.72 -16.91 2.63
C SER A 424 -8.14 -17.31 4.00
N SER A 425 -7.62 -18.52 4.15
CA SER A 425 -7.22 -19.05 5.46
C SER A 425 -5.70 -19.12 5.64
N ASP A 426 -5.04 -17.97 5.75
CA ASP A 426 -3.78 -17.92 6.52
C ASP A 426 -4.13 -18.02 8.02
N THR A 427 -4.70 -19.16 8.44
CA THR A 427 -5.10 -19.42 9.84
C THR A 427 -3.93 -19.18 10.78
N ASN A 428 -2.70 -19.44 10.32
CA ASN A 428 -1.48 -19.15 11.06
C ASN A 428 -1.27 -17.64 11.30
N ARG A 429 -1.54 -16.78 10.30
CA ARG A 429 -1.43 -15.32 10.47
C ARG A 429 -2.54 -14.79 11.38
N ALA A 430 -3.77 -15.28 11.23
CA ALA A 430 -4.89 -14.92 12.09
C ALA A 430 -4.64 -15.33 13.55
N LEU A 431 -4.08 -16.53 13.78
CA LEU A 431 -3.68 -17.01 15.10
C LEU A 431 -2.54 -16.18 15.70
N LEU A 432 -1.51 -15.86 14.92
CA LEU A 432 -0.40 -15.01 15.37
C LEU A 432 -0.89 -13.61 15.77
N MET A 433 -1.73 -12.99 14.95
CA MET A 433 -2.36 -11.70 15.27
C MET A 433 -3.28 -11.82 16.50
N GLY A 434 -4.00 -12.92 16.64
CA GLY A 434 -4.84 -13.23 17.81
C GLY A 434 -4.04 -13.30 19.11
N VAL A 435 -2.88 -13.96 19.09
CA VAL A 435 -1.96 -14.00 20.24
C VAL A 435 -1.48 -12.60 20.60
N LEU A 436 -1.03 -11.80 19.63
CA LEU A 436 -0.57 -10.43 19.88
C LEU A 436 -1.66 -9.54 20.48
N ILE A 437 -2.87 -9.57 19.91
CA ILE A 437 -4.01 -8.76 20.37
C ILE A 437 -4.44 -9.18 21.79
N SER A 438 -4.52 -10.49 22.04
CA SER A 438 -4.91 -11.04 23.35
C SER A 438 -3.91 -10.67 24.46
N ALA A 439 -2.61 -10.74 24.19
CA ALA A 439 -1.56 -10.33 25.12
C ALA A 439 -1.63 -8.82 25.40
N GLY A 440 -1.84 -8.00 24.35
CA GLY A 440 -2.03 -6.55 24.50
C GLY A 440 -3.22 -6.19 25.38
N LEU A 441 -4.36 -6.85 25.20
CA LEU A 441 -5.54 -6.65 26.05
C LEU A 441 -5.29 -7.08 27.51
N GLY A 442 -4.59 -8.19 27.73
CA GLY A 442 -4.20 -8.65 29.07
C GLY A 442 -3.31 -7.64 29.79
N VAL A 443 -2.29 -7.12 29.11
CA VAL A 443 -1.40 -6.07 29.65
C VAL A 443 -2.17 -4.76 29.90
N GLY A 444 -3.04 -4.36 28.97
CA GLY A 444 -3.86 -3.16 29.11
C GLY A 444 -4.80 -3.22 30.33
N ALA A 445 -5.43 -4.37 30.57
CA ALA A 445 -6.28 -4.58 31.74
C ALA A 445 -5.47 -4.53 33.05
N ALA A 446 -4.28 -5.13 33.08
CA ALA A 446 -3.38 -5.05 34.23
C ALA A 446 -2.96 -3.60 34.53
N PHE A 447 -2.67 -2.81 33.50
CA PHE A 447 -2.33 -1.40 33.64
C PHE A 447 -3.48 -0.56 34.21
N LEU A 448 -4.72 -0.79 33.76
CA LEU A 448 -5.89 -0.12 34.31
C LEU A 448 -6.12 -0.45 35.79
N LEU A 449 -5.95 -1.72 36.17
CA LEU A 449 -6.08 -2.12 37.57
C LEU A 449 -4.96 -1.55 38.45
N GLU A 450 -3.73 -1.44 37.93
CA GLU A 450 -2.63 -0.83 38.68
C GLU A 450 -2.88 0.66 38.94
N LYS A 451 -3.48 1.37 37.98
CA LYS A 451 -3.84 2.79 38.19
C LYS A 451 -4.91 3.00 39.25
N VAL A 452 -5.71 1.99 39.57
CA VAL A 452 -6.75 2.05 40.60
C VAL A 452 -6.20 1.70 41.99
N ASP A 453 -5.00 1.11 42.08
CA ASP A 453 -4.37 0.77 43.36
C ASP A 453 -3.77 2.01 44.04
N SER A 454 -4.39 2.45 45.14
CA SER A 454 -3.99 3.63 45.91
C SER A 454 -3.02 3.33 47.06
N SER A 455 -2.45 2.13 47.16
CA SER A 455 -1.62 1.74 48.31
C SER A 455 -0.11 1.95 48.10
N PHE A 456 0.65 2.06 49.20
CA PHE A 456 2.11 2.08 49.17
C PHE A 456 2.67 0.66 49.20
N HIS A 457 3.46 0.30 48.19
CA HIS A 457 4.05 -1.04 48.08
C HIS A 457 5.51 -1.13 48.52
N THR A 458 6.22 0.00 48.51
CA THR A 458 7.66 0.04 48.80
C THR A 458 7.95 1.19 49.76
N ALA A 459 8.88 0.99 50.69
CA ALA A 459 9.35 2.04 51.60
C ALA A 459 9.93 3.26 50.87
N ALA A 460 10.56 3.05 49.70
CA ALA A 460 11.05 4.12 48.84
C ALA A 460 9.90 5.00 48.29
N ASP A 461 8.79 4.41 47.87
CA ASP A 461 7.60 5.14 47.39
C ASP A 461 7.00 5.98 48.53
N LEU A 462 6.94 5.40 49.73
CA LEU A 462 6.50 6.09 50.94
C LEU A 462 7.38 7.31 51.26
N LYS A 463 8.72 7.15 51.23
CA LYS A 463 9.69 8.25 51.45
C LYS A 463 9.54 9.36 50.41
N GLN A 464 9.41 8.99 49.13
CA GLN A 464 9.35 9.95 48.03
C GLN A 464 8.07 10.79 48.07
N GLN A 465 6.93 10.19 48.34
CA GLN A 465 5.63 10.88 48.33
C GLN A 465 5.39 11.72 49.59
N THR A 466 5.77 11.22 50.77
CA THR A 466 5.56 11.94 52.04
C THR A 466 6.67 12.95 52.37
N ARG A 467 7.84 12.83 51.73
CA ARG A 467 9.06 13.61 51.99
C ARG A 467 9.59 13.52 53.44
N LEU A 468 9.14 12.53 54.21
CA LEU A 468 9.63 12.24 55.55
C LEU A 468 10.64 11.08 55.52
N PRO A 469 11.64 11.06 56.42
CA PRO A 469 12.59 9.95 56.49
C PRO A 469 11.88 8.68 56.97
N VAL A 470 12.12 7.56 56.28
CA VAL A 470 11.71 6.22 56.75
C VAL A 470 12.82 5.68 57.64
N LEU A 471 12.51 5.49 58.93
CA LEU A 471 13.49 5.16 59.98
C LEU A 471 13.66 3.66 60.19
N GLY A 472 12.65 2.89 59.79
CA GLY A 472 12.64 1.44 59.87
C GLY A 472 11.64 0.84 58.89
N VAL A 473 12.03 -0.28 58.29
CA VAL A 473 11.17 -1.10 57.43
C VAL A 473 11.00 -2.45 58.10
N LEU A 474 9.81 -2.76 58.57
CA LEU A 474 9.50 -3.97 59.33
C LEU A 474 8.85 -5.02 58.43
N PRO A 475 9.41 -6.23 58.34
CA PRO A 475 8.83 -7.30 57.52
C PRO A 475 7.52 -7.83 58.11
N LEU A 476 6.64 -8.34 57.26
CA LEU A 476 5.38 -8.96 57.70
C LEU A 476 5.68 -10.27 58.44
N CYS A 477 5.50 -10.27 59.76
CA CYS A 477 5.63 -11.48 60.58
C CYS A 477 4.26 -12.17 60.69
N LYS A 478 4.04 -13.24 59.91
CA LYS A 478 2.76 -13.99 59.90
C LYS A 478 2.41 -14.57 61.28
N SER A 479 3.39 -14.97 62.08
CA SER A 479 3.17 -15.48 63.44
C SER A 479 2.58 -14.43 64.39
N LEU A 480 2.83 -13.14 64.16
CA LEU A 480 2.21 -12.05 64.91
C LEU A 480 0.79 -11.69 64.42
N GLN A 481 0.42 -12.12 63.21
CA GLN A 481 -0.89 -11.83 62.61
C GLN A 481 -1.96 -12.85 63.02
N ASP A 482 -1.59 -14.12 63.18
CA ASP A 482 -2.50 -15.20 63.62
C ASP A 482 -2.66 -15.26 65.16
N THR A 483 -1.78 -14.59 65.91
CA THR A 483 -1.77 -14.62 67.38
C THR A 483 -2.61 -13.47 67.95
N SER A 484 -3.90 -13.47 67.61
CA SER A 484 -4.90 -12.65 68.30
C SER A 484 -5.19 -13.31 69.65
N GLN A 485 -4.85 -12.59 70.73
CA GLN A 485 -5.10 -12.93 72.14
C GLN A 485 -4.19 -13.98 72.77
N SER A 486 -3.51 -13.57 73.86
CA SER A 486 -2.91 -14.43 74.88
C SER A 486 -1.55 -15.11 74.58
N TRP A 487 -0.53 -14.33 74.21
CA TRP A 487 0.87 -14.82 74.21
C TRP A 487 1.55 -14.72 75.59
N TYR A 488 1.17 -13.75 76.43
CA TYR A 488 1.77 -13.52 77.77
C TYR A 488 1.42 -14.62 78.80
N THR A 489 0.22 -15.22 78.73
CA THR A 489 -0.19 -16.31 79.65
C THR A 489 0.67 -17.57 79.50
N ARG A 490 1.21 -17.84 78.29
CA ARG A 490 2.13 -18.97 78.06
C ARG A 490 3.49 -18.78 78.74
N ILE A 491 3.95 -17.54 78.88
CA ILE A 491 5.23 -17.20 79.53
C ILE A 491 5.12 -17.36 81.05
N LEU A 492 4.05 -16.87 81.67
CA LEU A 492 3.85 -16.98 83.12
C LEU A 492 3.66 -18.44 83.59
N GLN A 493 3.01 -19.30 82.79
CA GLN A 493 2.85 -20.72 83.14
C GLN A 493 4.19 -21.48 83.20
N GLN A 494 5.22 -21.06 82.47
CA GLN A 494 6.55 -21.68 82.52
C GLN A 494 7.42 -21.17 83.68
N VAL A 495 7.27 -19.89 84.06
CA VAL A 495 7.98 -19.30 85.21
C VAL A 495 7.42 -19.83 86.54
N ILE A 496 6.10 -20.02 86.66
CA ILE A 496 5.46 -20.51 87.89
C ILE A 496 5.73 -22.02 88.10
N LYS A 497 5.79 -22.83 87.05
CA LYS A 497 6.09 -24.28 87.17
C LYS A 497 7.52 -24.60 87.67
N LYS A 498 8.46 -23.64 87.62
CA LYS A 498 9.85 -23.84 88.12
C LYS A 498 10.06 -23.44 89.59
N ARG A 499 9.06 -22.90 90.29
CA ARG A 499 9.15 -22.60 91.73
C ARG A 499 8.67 -23.74 92.66
N THR A 500 7.95 -24.74 92.17
CA THR A 500 7.36 -25.82 93.00
C THR A 500 8.09 -27.17 92.96
N LYS A 501 9.20 -27.31 92.24
CA LYS A 501 10.06 -28.51 92.30
C LYS A 501 11.50 -28.16 92.65
N ARG A 502 11.77 -27.96 93.94
CA ARG A 502 13.15 -28.00 94.46
C ARG A 502 13.22 -28.66 95.84
N LYS A 503 13.12 -29.99 95.86
CA LYS A 503 13.72 -30.86 96.89
C LYS A 503 14.00 -32.23 96.26
N SER A 504 15.27 -32.46 95.94
CA SER A 504 16.03 -33.72 96.13
C SER A 504 17.09 -33.94 95.04
N SER A 505 18.34 -33.99 95.49
CA SER A 505 19.35 -35.00 95.10
C SER A 505 20.02 -34.97 93.71
N ARG A 506 21.30 -34.56 93.76
CA ARG A 506 22.51 -35.15 93.14
C ARG A 506 22.69 -35.16 91.60
N ARG A 507 23.78 -34.45 91.23
CA ARG A 507 24.86 -34.79 90.27
C ARG A 507 24.45 -35.22 88.85
N ARG A 508 24.67 -34.32 87.89
CA ARG A 508 25.41 -34.55 86.64
C ARG A 508 25.96 -33.22 86.12
N LEU A 509 27.27 -33.20 85.85
CA LEU A 509 27.89 -32.18 85.01
C LEU A 509 27.43 -32.44 83.58
N ALA A 510 26.66 -31.50 83.03
CA ALA A 510 26.36 -31.40 81.62
C ALA A 510 26.10 -29.92 81.31
N SER A 511 26.85 -29.40 80.34
CA SER A 511 26.66 -28.15 79.59
C SER A 511 26.33 -26.87 80.37
N THR A 512 27.34 -26.00 80.44
CA THR A 512 27.19 -24.55 80.59
C THR A 512 26.51 -23.96 79.36
N GLN A 513 25.20 -24.22 79.22
CA GLN A 513 24.32 -23.40 78.38
C GLN A 513 23.68 -22.36 79.31
N ALA A 514 24.28 -21.18 79.28
CA ALA A 514 23.78 -20.01 79.98
C ALA A 514 22.37 -19.67 79.48
N LEU A 515 21.41 -19.73 80.40
CA LEU A 515 20.29 -18.80 80.57
C LEU A 515 19.97 -17.90 79.35
N GLN A 516 19.24 -18.45 78.38
CA GLN A 516 18.54 -17.65 77.39
C GLN A 516 17.05 -17.94 77.59
N LEU A 517 16.33 -16.97 78.16
CA LEU A 517 14.87 -17.00 78.13
C LEU A 517 14.48 -16.91 76.65
N ASP A 518 14.04 -18.03 76.06
CA ASP A 518 13.42 -18.09 74.75
C ASP A 518 12.24 -17.11 74.70
N SER A 519 12.50 -15.93 74.13
CA SER A 519 11.48 -15.02 73.66
C SER A 519 10.65 -15.72 72.59
N VAL A 520 9.33 -15.49 72.62
CA VAL A 520 8.38 -15.77 71.52
C VAL A 520 9.10 -15.77 70.17
N SER A 521 8.89 -16.82 69.37
CA SER A 521 9.49 -17.02 68.05
C SER A 521 8.98 -15.97 67.05
N VAL A 522 9.37 -14.73 67.28
CA VAL A 522 9.31 -13.61 66.34
C VAL A 522 10.41 -13.86 65.32
N SER A 523 10.13 -13.60 64.03
CA SER A 523 11.13 -13.86 63.00
C SER A 523 12.43 -13.09 63.27
N VAL A 524 13.57 -13.73 62.99
CA VAL A 524 14.90 -13.11 63.16
C VAL A 524 14.97 -11.78 62.39
N SER A 525 14.45 -11.77 61.16
CA SER A 525 14.39 -10.57 60.32
C SER A 525 13.59 -9.41 60.94
N PHE A 526 12.49 -9.70 61.65
CA PHE A 526 11.70 -8.65 62.31
C PHE A 526 12.41 -8.08 63.53
N THR A 527 13.06 -8.94 64.32
CA THR A 527 13.84 -8.51 65.50
C THR A 527 15.06 -7.69 65.09
N GLU A 528 15.78 -8.11 64.04
CA GLU A 528 16.90 -7.33 63.50
C GLU A 528 16.45 -5.99 62.91
N ALA A 529 15.33 -5.95 62.17
CA ALA A 529 14.78 -4.71 61.66
C ALA A 529 14.43 -3.71 62.78
N LEU A 530 13.93 -4.19 63.92
CA LEU A 530 13.68 -3.37 65.11
C LEU A 530 14.95 -2.87 65.80
N ARG A 531 16.02 -3.68 65.83
CA ARG A 531 17.33 -3.26 66.35
C ARG A 531 17.94 -2.15 65.49
N VAL A 532 17.87 -2.30 64.16
CA VAL A 532 18.28 -1.26 63.21
C VAL A 532 17.44 -0.01 63.42
N PHE A 533 16.11 -0.14 63.50
CA PHE A 533 15.22 0.99 63.76
C PHE A 533 15.54 1.72 65.08
N HIS A 534 15.74 0.98 66.18
CA HIS A 534 16.13 1.56 67.47
C HIS A 534 17.47 2.29 67.39
N THR A 535 18.45 1.69 66.71
CA THR A 535 19.77 2.31 66.49
C THR A 535 19.65 3.59 65.68
N ASN A 536 18.88 3.57 64.58
CA ASN A 536 18.59 4.75 63.76
C ASN A 536 17.96 5.85 64.61
N LEU A 537 16.96 5.52 65.43
CA LEU A 537 16.29 6.47 66.32
C LEU A 537 17.27 7.13 67.28
N ARG A 538 18.23 6.38 67.83
CA ARG A 538 19.28 6.91 68.70
C ARG A 538 20.27 7.83 67.96
N LEU A 539 20.49 7.61 66.67
CA LEU A 539 21.45 8.37 65.84
C LEU A 539 20.87 9.64 65.20
N LEU A 540 19.54 9.84 65.24
CA LEU A 540 18.88 10.99 64.59
C LEU A 540 19.25 12.36 65.16
N ASP A 541 19.60 12.44 66.44
CA ASP A 541 20.04 13.68 67.07
C ASP A 541 21.35 13.44 67.85
N SER A 542 22.47 13.77 67.20
CA SER A 542 23.83 13.58 67.74
C SER A 542 24.16 14.48 68.94
N GLY A 543 23.29 15.45 69.30
CA GLY A 543 23.49 16.36 70.42
C GLY A 543 22.61 16.09 71.64
N HIS A 544 21.42 15.52 71.46
CA HIS A 544 20.46 15.23 72.54
C HIS A 544 19.77 13.87 72.31
N PRO A 545 20.00 12.85 73.16
CA PRO A 545 19.31 11.58 73.02
C PRO A 545 17.80 11.76 73.21
N LEU A 546 17.00 11.14 72.33
CA LEU A 546 15.54 11.13 72.46
C LEU A 546 15.13 10.41 73.74
N HIS A 547 14.38 11.11 74.60
CA HIS A 547 13.88 10.61 75.88
C HIS A 547 12.40 10.21 75.82
N SER A 548 11.65 10.75 74.88
CA SER A 548 10.20 10.51 74.78
C SER A 548 9.68 10.56 73.35
N VAL A 549 8.93 9.55 72.94
CA VAL A 549 8.36 9.46 71.57
C VAL A 549 6.92 9.01 71.58
N VAL A 550 6.11 9.58 70.68
CA VAL A 550 4.75 9.11 70.41
C VAL A 550 4.77 8.21 69.20
N ILE A 551 4.17 7.03 69.31
CA ILE A 551 3.95 6.12 68.18
C ILE A 551 2.47 6.13 67.86
N THR A 552 2.15 6.50 66.62
CA THR A 552 0.78 6.59 66.11
C THR A 552 0.74 6.13 64.65
N SER A 553 -0.43 6.11 64.05
CA SER A 553 -0.69 5.66 62.67
C SER A 553 -1.73 6.55 62.01
N ALA A 554 -1.89 6.48 60.68
CA ALA A 554 -2.93 7.24 59.99
C ALA A 554 -4.32 6.64 60.25
N LEU A 555 -4.43 5.31 60.21
CA LEU A 555 -5.66 4.54 60.37
C LEU A 555 -5.53 3.45 61.45
N PRO A 556 -6.66 2.92 61.98
CA PRO A 556 -6.64 1.76 62.87
C PRO A 556 -6.05 0.52 62.19
N GLY A 557 -5.36 -0.34 62.96
CA GLY A 557 -4.87 -1.65 62.46
C GLY A 557 -3.53 -1.65 61.73
N GLU A 558 -2.81 -0.52 61.71
CA GLU A 558 -1.50 -0.41 61.04
C GLU A 558 -0.32 -1.00 61.85
N GLY A 559 -0.54 -1.38 63.10
CA GLY A 559 0.46 -2.05 63.95
C GLY A 559 1.19 -1.17 64.96
N LYS A 560 0.69 0.04 65.23
CA LYS A 560 1.25 1.02 66.19
C LYS A 560 1.62 0.41 67.56
N SER A 561 0.67 -0.27 68.22
CA SER A 561 0.86 -0.87 69.54
C SER A 561 1.87 -2.03 69.51
N THR A 562 1.89 -2.80 68.42
CA THR A 562 2.83 -3.91 68.23
C THR A 562 4.26 -3.39 68.11
N ILE A 563 4.45 -2.34 67.31
CA ILE A 563 5.75 -1.70 67.12
C ILE A 563 6.18 -0.99 68.40
N ALA A 564 5.27 -0.31 69.10
CA ALA A 564 5.58 0.35 70.37
C ALA A 564 6.06 -0.64 71.43
N PHE A 565 5.36 -1.77 71.57
CA PHE A 565 5.76 -2.84 72.48
C PHE A 565 7.13 -3.43 72.13
N HIS A 566 7.35 -3.82 70.88
CA HIS A 566 8.60 -4.47 70.48
C HIS A 566 9.78 -3.51 70.39
N LEU A 567 9.56 -2.22 70.11
CA LEU A 567 10.58 -1.18 70.26
C LEU A 567 10.99 -1.04 71.73
N ALA A 568 10.01 -0.98 72.65
CA ALA A 568 10.28 -0.90 74.08
C ALA A 568 11.05 -2.15 74.59
N GLN A 569 10.69 -3.33 74.09
CA GLN A 569 11.43 -4.57 74.36
C GLN A 569 12.87 -4.53 73.83
N THR A 570 13.05 -4.00 72.62
CA THR A 570 14.39 -3.84 72.01
C THR A 570 15.25 -2.87 72.82
N ALA A 571 14.71 -1.71 73.17
CA ALA A 571 15.38 -0.71 73.99
C ALA A 571 15.79 -1.24 75.39
N ARG A 572 14.90 -2.00 76.04
CA ARG A 572 15.21 -2.73 77.29
C ARG A 572 16.37 -3.70 77.10
N THR A 573 16.35 -4.48 76.03
CA THR A 573 17.42 -5.47 75.72
C THR A 573 18.76 -4.77 75.45
N MET A 574 18.72 -3.53 74.97
CA MET A 574 19.88 -2.66 74.79
C MET A 574 20.28 -1.89 76.06
N GLY A 575 19.69 -2.22 77.22
CA GLY A 575 20.09 -1.72 78.52
C GLY A 575 19.44 -0.40 78.96
N GLN A 576 18.48 0.14 78.20
CA GLN A 576 17.74 1.33 78.62
C GLN A 576 16.66 0.98 79.64
N ARG A 577 16.42 1.88 80.60
CA ARG A 577 15.22 1.85 81.45
C ARG A 577 14.06 2.47 80.69
N VAL A 578 13.13 1.64 80.24
CA VAL A 578 12.06 2.03 79.31
C VAL A 578 10.71 1.99 80.01
N LEU A 579 9.89 3.01 79.75
CA LEU A 579 8.48 3.02 80.09
C LEU A 579 7.64 3.00 78.81
N LEU A 580 6.75 2.02 78.69
CA LEU A 580 5.68 2.02 77.70
C LEU A 580 4.40 2.55 78.33
N VAL A 581 3.79 3.57 77.74
CA VAL A 581 2.55 4.19 78.22
C VAL A 581 1.45 3.96 77.18
N ASP A 582 0.36 3.32 77.60
CA ASP A 582 -0.85 3.21 76.78
C ASP A 582 -1.65 4.52 76.88
N THR A 583 -1.54 5.36 75.84
CA THR A 583 -2.30 6.61 75.72
C THR A 583 -3.52 6.48 74.82
N ASP A 584 -3.78 5.30 74.25
CA ASP A 584 -5.01 4.97 73.54
C ASP A 584 -6.11 4.65 74.55
N LEU A 585 -6.57 5.69 75.25
CA LEU A 585 -7.64 5.59 76.24
C LEU A 585 -9.00 5.23 75.61
N ARG A 586 -9.10 5.21 74.27
CA ARG A 586 -10.33 4.87 73.53
C ARG A 586 -10.43 3.37 73.27
N GLN A 587 -9.34 2.77 72.82
CA GLN A 587 -9.28 1.34 72.51
C GLN A 587 -8.00 0.70 73.09
N PRO A 588 -7.86 0.66 74.43
CA PRO A 588 -6.63 0.21 75.07
C PRO A 588 -6.34 -1.26 74.76
N GLN A 589 -5.18 -1.54 74.18
CA GLN A 589 -4.78 -2.89 73.77
C GLN A 589 -3.75 -3.50 74.73
N LEU A 590 -2.88 -2.67 75.32
CA LEU A 590 -1.75 -3.19 76.09
C LEU A 590 -2.20 -3.87 77.38
N GLN A 591 -3.23 -3.34 78.04
CA GLN A 591 -3.78 -3.93 79.27
C GLN A 591 -4.23 -5.39 79.07
N GLN A 592 -4.86 -5.68 77.93
CA GLN A 592 -5.29 -7.04 77.56
C GLN A 592 -4.09 -7.92 77.19
N TRP A 593 -3.09 -7.38 76.49
CA TRP A 593 -1.91 -8.16 76.07
C TRP A 593 -1.11 -8.70 77.24
N PHE A 594 -1.03 -7.93 78.33
CA PHE A 594 -0.32 -8.31 79.55
C PHE A 594 -1.22 -8.92 80.64
N ASN A 595 -2.53 -9.09 80.38
CA ASN A 595 -3.50 -9.61 81.35
C ASN A 595 -3.51 -8.82 82.67
N LEU A 596 -3.54 -7.49 82.57
CA LEU A 596 -3.47 -6.53 83.69
C LEU A 596 -4.80 -5.77 83.85
N GLU A 597 -5.93 -6.44 83.65
CA GLU A 597 -7.27 -5.82 83.63
C GLU A 597 -7.65 -5.15 84.96
N GLU A 598 -7.15 -5.66 86.09
CA GLU A 598 -7.43 -5.13 87.43
C GLU A 598 -6.42 -4.06 87.90
N GLN A 599 -5.40 -3.76 87.10
CA GLN A 599 -4.36 -2.81 87.50
C GLN A 599 -4.78 -1.37 87.20
N LYS A 600 -4.59 -0.47 88.18
CA LYS A 600 -4.79 0.97 88.01
C LYS A 600 -3.82 1.53 86.95
N GLY A 601 -4.34 2.36 86.05
CA GLY A 601 -3.59 2.88 84.90
C GLY A 601 -3.54 4.41 84.80
N LEU A 602 -3.23 4.91 83.62
CA LEU A 602 -3.01 6.33 83.32
C LEU A 602 -4.23 7.19 83.67
N SER A 603 -5.43 6.76 83.30
CA SER A 603 -6.65 7.48 83.60
C SER A 603 -6.89 7.59 85.10
N ASP A 604 -6.68 6.50 85.84
CA ASP A 604 -6.83 6.45 87.30
C ASP A 604 -5.82 7.37 87.99
N VAL A 605 -4.56 7.43 87.52
CA VAL A 605 -3.54 8.36 88.04
C VAL A 605 -3.96 9.82 87.87
N LEU A 606 -4.54 10.16 86.71
CA LEU A 606 -4.93 11.54 86.40
C LEU A 606 -6.24 11.96 87.09
N VAL A 607 -7.18 11.04 87.26
CA VAL A 607 -8.48 11.29 87.89
C VAL A 607 -8.38 11.19 89.42
N GLU A 608 -7.86 10.08 89.95
CA GLU A 608 -7.82 9.77 91.39
C GLU A 608 -6.58 10.34 92.12
N ASN A 609 -5.65 11.00 91.41
CA ASN A 609 -4.37 11.51 91.95
C ASN A 609 -3.54 10.43 92.67
N LEU A 610 -3.51 9.21 92.12
CA LEU A 610 -2.76 8.11 92.71
C LEU A 610 -1.25 8.32 92.58
N PRO A 611 -0.45 7.83 93.54
CA PRO A 611 1.00 7.80 93.39
C PRO A 611 1.41 6.98 92.18
N LEU A 612 2.24 7.55 91.30
CA LEU A 612 2.71 6.90 90.07
C LEU A 612 3.25 5.47 90.28
N LYS A 613 3.93 5.22 91.41
CA LYS A 613 4.49 3.90 91.72
C LYS A 613 3.44 2.79 91.83
N GLU A 614 2.19 3.12 92.18
CA GLU A 614 1.11 2.15 92.33
C GLU A 614 0.48 1.75 90.98
N ALA A 615 0.57 2.62 89.99
CA ALA A 615 0.04 2.38 88.64
C ALA A 615 1.07 1.77 87.67
N LEU A 616 2.36 1.79 88.01
CA LEU A 616 3.43 1.24 87.17
C LEU A 616 3.51 -0.29 87.30
N ALA A 617 3.21 -0.99 86.20
CA ALA A 617 3.42 -2.43 86.09
C ALA A 617 4.88 -2.76 85.74
N GLN A 618 5.39 -3.85 86.29
CA GLN A 618 6.68 -4.44 85.90
C GLN A 618 6.43 -5.86 85.37
N PRO A 619 6.07 -6.00 84.08
CA PRO A 619 5.73 -7.30 83.51
C PRO A 619 6.94 -8.25 83.39
N PHE A 620 8.17 -7.75 83.62
CA PHE A 620 9.42 -8.50 83.52
C PHE A 620 10.28 -8.35 84.80
N PRO A 621 11.08 -9.37 85.17
CA PRO A 621 11.78 -9.42 86.45
C PRO A 621 13.05 -8.57 86.57
N ASP A 622 13.55 -8.00 85.47
CA ASP A 622 14.82 -7.28 85.39
C ASP A 622 14.73 -5.78 85.71
N ALA A 623 13.56 -5.29 86.13
CA ALA A 623 13.33 -3.91 86.61
C ALA A 623 13.79 -2.79 85.64
N THR A 624 13.96 -3.10 84.35
CA THR A 624 14.34 -2.16 83.27
C THR A 624 13.17 -1.83 82.34
N PHE A 625 12.08 -2.59 82.38
CA PHE A 625 10.88 -2.34 81.58
C PHE A 625 9.69 -2.10 82.49
N PHE A 626 9.00 -1.00 82.24
CA PHE A 626 7.82 -0.57 82.97
C PHE A 626 6.68 -0.34 81.98
N LEU A 627 5.47 -0.60 82.43
CA LEU A 627 4.25 -0.39 81.66
C LEU A 627 3.28 0.43 82.48
N LEU A 628 2.76 1.51 81.90
CA LEU A 628 1.61 2.24 82.40
C LEU A 628 0.44 1.96 81.45
N THR A 629 -0.50 1.14 81.88
CA THR A 629 -1.72 0.82 81.12
C THR A 629 -2.65 2.02 81.05
N ALA A 630 -3.66 1.99 80.17
CA ALA A 630 -4.63 3.07 80.03
C ALA A 630 -5.47 3.26 81.30
N GLY A 631 -5.80 2.16 82.00
CA GLY A 631 -6.72 2.15 83.13
C GLY A 631 -8.17 2.15 82.67
N ASN A 632 -9.07 2.61 83.52
CA ASN A 632 -10.49 2.71 83.17
C ASN A 632 -10.70 3.72 82.03
N VAL A 633 -11.46 3.33 80.99
CA VAL A 633 -11.77 4.21 79.85
C VAL A 633 -12.53 5.45 80.34
N PRO A 634 -11.96 6.67 80.23
CA PRO A 634 -12.59 7.89 80.71
C PRO A 634 -13.69 8.37 79.75
N VAL A 635 -14.61 9.20 80.27
CA VAL A 635 -15.71 9.79 79.48
C VAL A 635 -15.20 10.72 78.38
N ASP A 636 -14.15 11.50 78.65
CA ASP A 636 -13.47 12.35 77.67
C ASP A 636 -11.94 12.16 77.71
N PRO A 637 -11.42 11.25 76.86
CA PRO A 637 -9.98 11.03 76.70
C PRO A 637 -9.18 12.28 76.33
N THR A 638 -9.72 13.12 75.44
CA THR A 638 -8.99 14.26 74.87
C THR A 638 -8.77 15.33 75.94
N GLN A 639 -9.79 15.62 76.75
CA GLN A 639 -9.68 16.56 77.86
C GLN A 639 -8.68 16.07 78.92
N LEU A 640 -8.68 14.76 79.20
CA LEU A 640 -7.80 14.17 80.21
C LEU A 640 -6.31 14.25 79.78
N LEU A 641 -6.01 13.93 78.52
CA LEU A 641 -4.67 13.99 77.94
C LEU A 641 -4.16 15.43 77.78
N GLY A 642 -5.06 16.39 77.51
CA GLY A 642 -4.73 17.82 77.43
C GLY A 642 -4.54 18.52 78.79
N SER A 643 -4.83 17.83 79.90
CA SER A 643 -4.83 18.43 81.24
C SER A 643 -3.45 18.86 81.74
N THR A 644 -3.41 19.83 82.66
CA THR A 644 -2.16 20.25 83.32
C THR A 644 -1.55 19.13 84.18
N LYS A 645 -2.39 18.22 84.68
CA LYS A 645 -1.94 17.01 85.40
C LYS A 645 -1.14 16.09 84.48
N MET A 646 -1.62 15.84 83.26
CA MET A 646 -0.89 15.02 82.28
C MET A 646 0.48 15.63 81.95
N LYS A 647 0.54 16.96 81.73
CA LYS A 647 1.81 17.66 81.50
C LYS A 647 2.82 17.47 82.64
N ARG A 648 2.37 17.59 83.89
CA ARG A 648 3.23 17.35 85.08
C ARG A 648 3.67 15.90 85.17
N LEU A 649 2.77 14.96 84.90
CA LEU A 649 3.08 13.54 84.90
C LEU A 649 4.16 13.24 83.84
N MET A 650 3.98 13.69 82.60
CA MET A 650 4.96 13.48 81.53
C MET A 650 6.35 14.06 81.87
N ALA A 651 6.41 15.25 82.49
CA ALA A 651 7.66 15.82 82.97
C ALA A 651 8.33 14.93 84.05
N GLN A 652 7.54 14.35 84.95
CA GLN A 652 8.03 13.40 85.95
C GLN A 652 8.52 12.08 85.31
N LEU A 653 7.82 11.58 84.29
CA LEU A 653 8.21 10.36 83.56
C LEU A 653 9.54 10.56 82.82
N ASN A 654 9.71 11.69 82.13
CA ASN A 654 10.93 12.02 81.38
C ASN A 654 12.18 12.15 82.27
N GLN A 655 12.02 12.44 83.57
CA GLN A 655 13.13 12.47 84.53
C GLN A 655 13.46 11.09 85.12
N THR A 656 12.53 10.13 85.05
CA THR A 656 12.63 8.83 85.76
C THR A 656 13.13 7.71 84.85
N PHE A 657 12.87 7.79 83.56
CA PHE A 657 13.16 6.76 82.56
C PHE A 657 14.09 7.30 81.47
N ASP A 658 14.91 6.41 80.90
CA ASP A 658 15.83 6.78 79.82
C ASP A 658 15.06 6.99 78.51
N LEU A 659 13.98 6.23 78.31
CA LEU A 659 13.09 6.33 77.15
C LEU A 659 11.63 6.07 77.56
N VAL A 660 10.73 6.98 77.18
CA VAL A 660 9.28 6.85 77.36
C VAL A 660 8.60 6.75 76.00
N ILE A 661 7.93 5.64 75.74
CA ILE A 661 7.19 5.39 74.49
C ILE A 661 5.71 5.50 74.79
N TYR A 662 5.03 6.42 74.12
CA TYR A 662 3.58 6.62 74.22
C TYR A 662 2.90 5.95 73.02
N ASP A 663 2.11 4.90 73.26
CA ASP A 663 1.25 4.29 72.25
C ASP A 663 -0.05 5.09 72.15
N ALA A 664 -0.26 5.77 71.03
CA ALA A 664 -1.34 6.74 70.86
C ALA A 664 -2.34 6.31 69.77
N PRO A 665 -3.62 6.71 69.85
CA PRO A 665 -4.62 6.35 68.85
C PRO A 665 -4.25 6.92 67.45
N PRO A 666 -4.88 6.43 66.36
CA PRO A 666 -4.62 6.93 65.01
C PRO A 666 -4.90 8.43 64.87
N LEU A 667 -4.16 9.11 63.99
CA LEU A 667 -4.21 10.57 63.81
C LEU A 667 -5.45 11.07 63.10
N LEU A 668 -5.96 10.31 62.10
CA LEU A 668 -7.09 10.79 61.32
C LEU A 668 -8.37 10.77 62.16
N GLY A 669 -8.94 11.96 62.37
CA GLY A 669 -10.19 12.14 63.12
C GLY A 669 -10.04 12.29 64.63
N LEU A 670 -8.82 12.25 65.20
CA LEU A 670 -8.59 12.32 66.65
C LEU A 670 -7.43 13.29 66.99
N ALA A 671 -7.59 14.05 68.08
CA ALA A 671 -6.57 15.01 68.55
C ALA A 671 -5.63 14.46 69.63
N ASP A 672 -5.85 13.23 70.09
CA ASP A 672 -5.22 12.69 71.30
C ASP A 672 -3.69 12.55 71.15
N ALA A 673 -3.23 12.00 70.02
CA ALA A 673 -1.81 11.81 69.74
C ALA A 673 -1.05 13.14 69.59
N SER A 674 -1.69 14.16 68.99
CA SER A 674 -1.06 15.47 68.84
C SER A 674 -0.94 16.23 70.17
N LEU A 675 -1.91 16.06 71.08
CA LEU A 675 -1.84 16.64 72.43
C LEU A 675 -0.66 16.10 73.24
N ILE A 676 -0.46 14.78 73.23
CA ILE A 676 0.68 14.14 73.90
C ILE A 676 2.00 14.57 73.24
N ALA A 677 2.04 14.61 71.91
CA ALA A 677 3.24 15.00 71.18
C ALA A 677 3.80 16.37 71.59
N THR A 678 2.96 17.32 72.00
CA THR A 678 3.41 18.65 72.47
C THR A 678 4.41 18.60 73.63
N GLN A 679 4.44 17.51 74.40
CA GLN A 679 5.34 17.32 75.55
C GLN A 679 6.39 16.21 75.33
N THR A 680 6.50 15.62 74.12
CA THR A 680 7.50 14.59 73.79
C THR A 680 8.53 15.06 72.76
N ASP A 681 9.63 14.36 72.57
CA ASP A 681 10.69 14.81 71.63
C ASP A 681 10.26 14.71 70.17
N GLY A 682 9.31 13.83 69.86
CA GLY A 682 8.58 13.87 68.58
C GLY A 682 7.68 12.67 68.33
N ILE A 683 7.24 12.55 67.08
CA ILE A 683 6.23 11.58 66.63
C ILE A 683 6.82 10.63 65.59
N LEU A 684 6.51 9.34 65.75
CA LEU A 684 6.76 8.29 64.79
C LEU A 684 5.43 7.84 64.19
N LEU A 685 5.33 7.93 62.86
CA LEU A 685 4.12 7.55 62.14
C LEU A 685 4.30 6.18 61.49
N VAL A 686 3.51 5.21 61.93
CA VAL A 686 3.47 3.85 61.39
C VAL A 686 2.55 3.82 60.17
N VAL A 687 3.06 3.30 59.06
CA VAL A 687 2.31 3.12 57.81
C VAL A 687 2.39 1.65 57.39
N ARG A 688 1.24 1.02 57.14
CA ARG A 688 1.20 -0.37 56.70
C ARG A 688 1.26 -0.50 55.17
N LEU A 689 2.33 -1.11 54.66
CA LEU A 689 2.50 -1.38 53.24
C LEU A 689 1.42 -2.36 52.71
N ASP A 690 1.08 -2.21 51.44
CA ASP A 690 0.03 -2.94 50.70
C ASP A 690 -1.40 -2.81 51.26
N LYS A 691 -1.63 -1.94 52.25
CA LYS A 691 -2.95 -1.78 52.88
C LYS A 691 -3.37 -0.34 53.10
N THR A 692 -2.46 0.55 53.47
CA THR A 692 -2.82 1.93 53.78
C THR A 692 -2.93 2.76 52.51
N ASP A 693 -4.05 3.48 52.37
CA ASP A 693 -4.30 4.39 51.25
C ASP A 693 -3.34 5.59 51.30
N LYS A 694 -2.74 5.91 50.15
CA LYS A 694 -1.84 7.04 49.95
C LYS A 694 -2.43 8.36 50.44
N THR A 695 -3.71 8.60 50.15
CA THR A 695 -4.42 9.81 50.54
C THR A 695 -4.55 9.93 52.06
N ALA A 696 -4.82 8.82 52.75
CA ALA A 696 -4.92 8.80 54.21
C ALA A 696 -3.58 9.11 54.89
N VAL A 697 -2.47 8.54 54.39
CA VAL A 697 -1.13 8.86 54.91
C VAL A 697 -0.79 10.33 54.66
N GLN A 698 -1.09 10.85 53.48
CA GLN A 698 -0.82 12.25 53.15
C GLN A 698 -1.60 13.20 54.06
N GLN A 699 -2.89 12.95 54.29
CA GLN A 699 -3.71 13.70 55.24
C GLN A 699 -3.16 13.63 56.67
N ALA A 700 -2.66 12.46 57.09
CA ALA A 700 -2.05 12.32 58.41
C ALA A 700 -0.77 13.16 58.53
N VAL A 701 0.08 13.16 57.51
CA VAL A 701 1.30 13.99 57.45
C VAL A 701 0.96 15.48 57.43
N GLU A 702 -0.04 15.90 56.65
CA GLU A 702 -0.54 17.28 56.61
C GLU A 702 -1.06 17.72 57.99
N ASN A 703 -1.84 16.88 58.67
CA ASN A 703 -2.30 17.15 60.03
C ASN A 703 -1.13 17.33 61.00
N LEU A 704 -0.09 16.50 60.91
CA LEU A 704 1.11 16.63 61.74
C LEU A 704 1.87 17.94 61.48
N ALA A 705 1.93 18.40 60.23
CA ALA A 705 2.62 19.64 59.88
C ALA A 705 2.01 20.89 60.55
N VAL A 706 0.70 20.87 60.85
CA VAL A 706 0.00 21.98 61.54
C VAL A 706 0.49 22.17 62.97
N PHE A 707 0.96 21.13 63.65
CA PHE A 707 1.23 21.15 65.10
C PHE A 707 2.65 21.61 65.52
N GLN A 708 3.43 22.20 64.61
CA GLN A 708 4.77 22.82 64.85
C GLN A 708 5.86 21.96 65.52
N LYS A 709 5.60 20.69 65.86
CA LYS A 709 6.62 19.74 66.33
C LYS A 709 7.10 18.80 65.24
N SER A 710 8.39 18.50 65.26
CA SER A 710 9.05 17.69 64.26
C SER A 710 8.54 16.25 64.30
N THR A 711 7.92 15.80 63.21
CA THR A 711 7.74 14.36 62.98
C THR A 711 9.14 13.77 62.81
N ILE A 712 9.50 12.80 63.65
CA ILE A 712 10.84 12.20 63.67
C ILE A 712 11.05 11.36 62.41
N GLY A 713 10.01 10.63 61.99
CA GLY A 713 10.00 9.90 60.74
C GLY A 713 8.91 8.83 60.66
N LEU A 714 8.96 8.05 59.59
CA LEU A 714 8.00 7.01 59.24
C LEU A 714 8.53 5.62 59.55
N ILE A 715 7.61 4.72 59.90
CA ILE A 715 7.89 3.29 60.06
C ILE A 715 7.05 2.53 59.04
N ALA A 716 7.70 1.92 58.05
CA ALA A 716 7.02 1.11 57.04
C ALA A 716 6.80 -0.30 57.59
N ASN A 717 5.56 -0.65 57.93
CA ASN A 717 5.21 -1.93 58.52
C ASN A 717 4.61 -2.90 57.50
N GLY A 718 4.89 -4.20 57.65
CA GLY A 718 4.24 -5.25 56.89
C GLY A 718 4.83 -5.47 55.49
N LEU A 719 6.12 -5.16 55.30
CA LEU A 719 6.82 -5.46 54.04
C LEU A 719 6.73 -6.96 53.75
N ARG A 720 6.15 -7.34 52.62
CA ARG A 720 6.14 -8.72 52.16
C ARG A 720 7.47 -9.03 51.50
N TYR A 721 8.22 -9.97 52.08
CA TYR A 721 9.38 -10.52 51.40
C TYR A 721 8.86 -11.36 50.22
N ASN A 722 9.00 -10.86 49.00
CA ASN A 722 8.97 -11.72 47.82
C ASN A 722 10.33 -12.41 47.78
N ASP A 723 10.38 -13.74 47.62
CA ASP A 723 11.59 -14.58 47.60
C ASP A 723 12.53 -14.32 46.40
N THR A 724 12.74 -13.06 46.02
CA THR A 724 13.61 -12.67 44.91
C THR A 724 14.45 -11.46 45.28
N ASN A 725 15.75 -11.72 45.43
CA ASN A 725 16.90 -10.82 45.60
C ASN A 725 17.23 -10.26 47.01
N PRO A 726 18.34 -10.71 47.63
CA PRO A 726 18.86 -10.16 48.90
C PRO A 726 19.54 -8.78 48.80
N GLU A 727 19.60 -8.15 47.62
CA GLU A 727 20.40 -6.93 47.39
C GLU A 727 19.71 -5.61 47.79
N GLU A 728 18.43 -5.61 48.18
CA GLU A 728 17.71 -4.37 48.55
C GLU A 728 17.81 -3.99 50.04
N LEU A 729 18.72 -4.63 50.79
CA LEU A 729 18.95 -4.35 52.22
C LEU A 729 20.27 -3.58 52.51
N GLU A 730 20.94 -3.05 51.49
CA GLU A 730 22.11 -2.16 51.63
C GLU A 730 21.76 -0.67 51.71
#